data_AF-A0AAE0RKP7-F1
#
_entry.id   AF-A0AAE0RKP7-F1
#
_cell.length_a   1.000
_cell.length_b   1.000
_cell.length_c   1.000
_cell.angle_alpha   90.00
_cell.angle_beta   90.00
_cell.angle_gamma   90.00
#
_symmetry.space_group_name_H-M   'P 1'
#
loop_
_entity.id
_entity.type
_entity.pdbx_description
1 polymer ?
#
loop_
_entity_poly.entity_id
_entity_poly.type
_entity_poly.pdbx_seq_one_letter_code
_entity_poly.pdbx_strand_id
1 'polypeptide(L)'
;MPHRLKSKIYRTVVRPVALYRLECWPAAAEHEQALHVMEMRILRWSVSLTRWDHVMNTDVRKIMGIVPVTDKMQEARLRWYGHVIRSADDSVAKTAMPVLKESGHVGDQRNAGWIKSQDMKRATTALEDALDCSNVNMVQSGTYQNDDINPFYQYTVVPFCCLNGNRLISISISINKYIQITPTSHNIMSTERKDQHLLSSVNCWYLVLNQTRRESRDYATLNDIYINNVIVRLAQISEDVIRLFKKIPQHTFRDLVESMPQQSKEIGIQMHEELVKVTNELYTVMKTYHMYHTESISAESKLKDAEKQEEKQYSKSGDLNVNLLRHEERAQRRSSVRKIEKMKEKRQAKYSENKLKCTKARNDYLLNLAATNAVVAKYYIHDVSDMIDCCDLGYHASLARMFRTYLSAEYNLETSRHEGLDLIESAVDNLDSRSDKHKIMDMYNQVFCPPMRFEYLPHMGDEVCQVSAQQPVQTELLMRYHQLQSRLATLKIENEEVRKTLDATMQTLQDMLTVEDFDVSDAFQHSRSTESIKSVASEGYMSKLNIAKRRSNQQETELFYFTKFKEYLNGSNLIIKLQSKHDLLKQTLGEGERAECGTTRPPTLPPKPQKLRKPRPRSVYNHKLFNGNMETFIKDSGQPIPLVVESCIRYINLYGLQQQGIFRVPGSQVEVNDIKNSFERGEDPLIDDQSDHDINSVAGVLKLYFRGLENPLFPKERFLDFISTIKLESSAERVHHLQQIIVTLPRTIIIVMRYLFAFLNQTQ
;
A
#
# COMPACT_ATOMS: atom_id res chain seq x y z
N MET A 1 -20.13 3.77 24.37
CA MET A 1 -20.68 2.57 23.70
C MET A 1 -21.48 1.74 24.71
N PRO A 2 -22.78 1.42 24.46
CA PRO A 2 -23.66 0.73 25.43
C PRO A 2 -23.20 -0.69 25.77
N HIS A 3 -23.43 -1.16 27.01
CA HIS A 3 -23.05 -2.52 27.45
C HIS A 3 -23.66 -3.64 26.61
N ARG A 4 -24.92 -3.48 26.17
CA ARG A 4 -25.59 -4.43 25.26
C ARG A 4 -24.84 -4.59 23.93
N LEU A 5 -24.32 -3.49 23.38
CA LEU A 5 -23.57 -3.51 22.12
C LEU A 5 -22.18 -4.16 22.31
N LYS A 6 -21.50 -3.87 23.42
CA LYS A 6 -20.21 -4.50 23.77
C LYS A 6 -20.34 -6.00 23.99
N SER A 7 -21.44 -6.43 24.62
CA SER A 7 -21.77 -7.85 24.78
C SER A 7 -21.99 -8.55 23.43
N LYS A 8 -22.69 -7.89 22.50
CA LYS A 8 -22.95 -8.44 21.16
C LYS A 8 -21.64 -8.61 20.38
N ILE A 9 -20.74 -7.62 20.39
CA ILE A 9 -19.42 -7.73 19.75
C ILE A 9 -18.61 -8.89 20.33
N TYR A 10 -18.58 -9.05 21.65
CA TYR A 10 -17.82 -10.13 22.27
C TYR A 10 -18.35 -11.52 21.85
N ARG A 11 -19.67 -11.70 21.82
CA ARG A 11 -20.29 -12.99 21.44
C ARG A 11 -20.11 -13.32 19.96
N THR A 12 -20.15 -12.33 19.08
CA THR A 12 -20.14 -12.51 17.63
C THR A 12 -18.72 -12.56 17.05
N VAL A 13 -17.77 -11.82 17.63
CA VAL A 13 -16.42 -11.66 17.05
C VAL A 13 -15.36 -12.36 17.89
N VAL A 14 -15.28 -12.00 19.17
CA VAL A 14 -14.16 -12.42 20.02
C VAL A 14 -14.27 -13.90 20.40
N ARG A 15 -15.47 -14.34 20.80
CA ARG A 15 -15.70 -15.70 21.28
C ARG A 15 -15.55 -16.77 20.19
N PRO A 16 -16.11 -16.63 18.98
CA PRO A 16 -15.96 -17.65 17.93
C PRO A 16 -14.50 -17.79 17.49
N VAL A 17 -13.75 -16.69 17.41
CA VAL A 17 -12.32 -16.71 17.10
C VAL A 17 -11.52 -17.41 18.20
N ALA A 18 -11.84 -17.15 19.47
CA ALA A 18 -11.18 -17.81 20.59
C ALA A 18 -11.52 -19.31 20.71
N LEU A 19 -12.70 -19.72 20.22
CA LEU A 19 -13.15 -21.12 20.22
C LEU A 19 -12.83 -21.87 18.92
N TYR A 20 -12.24 -21.18 17.93
CA TYR A 20 -11.96 -21.74 16.62
C TYR A 20 -11.06 -22.99 16.73
N ARG A 21 -11.47 -24.09 16.09
CA ARG A 21 -10.82 -25.41 16.11
C ARG A 21 -10.74 -26.13 17.46
N LEU A 22 -11.25 -25.56 18.56
CA LEU A 22 -11.28 -26.24 19.87
C LEU A 22 -12.30 -27.40 19.95
N GLU A 23 -13.14 -27.53 18.93
CA GLU A 23 -14.06 -28.64 18.69
C GLU A 23 -13.33 -29.95 18.38
N CYS A 24 -12.13 -29.87 17.79
CA CYS A 24 -11.37 -31.02 17.28
C CYS A 24 -10.04 -31.25 18.01
N TRP A 25 -9.71 -30.42 19.00
CA TRP A 25 -8.44 -30.45 19.74
C TRP A 25 -8.63 -30.90 21.19
N PRO A 26 -7.70 -31.65 21.79
CA PRO A 26 -7.73 -31.96 23.21
C PRO A 26 -7.33 -30.70 24.01
N ALA A 27 -8.30 -29.92 24.49
CA ALA A 27 -7.96 -28.86 25.44
C ALA A 27 -7.68 -29.47 26.82
N ALA A 28 -6.45 -29.32 27.29
CA ALA A 28 -6.10 -29.54 28.68
C ALA A 28 -6.73 -28.45 29.57
N ALA A 29 -6.83 -28.71 30.88
CA ALA A 29 -7.33 -27.75 31.88
C ALA A 29 -6.56 -26.41 31.85
N GLU A 30 -5.30 -26.41 31.44
CA GLU A 30 -4.48 -25.20 31.25
C GLU A 30 -5.03 -24.30 30.13
N HIS A 31 -5.51 -24.89 29.03
CA HIS A 31 -6.12 -24.14 27.92
C HIS A 31 -7.49 -23.58 28.30
N GLU A 32 -8.28 -24.32 29.08
CA GLU A 32 -9.57 -23.85 29.60
C GLU A 32 -9.37 -22.65 30.55
N GLN A 33 -8.36 -22.74 31.41
CA GLN A 33 -8.01 -21.66 32.31
C GLN A 33 -7.50 -20.43 31.56
N ALA A 34 -6.68 -20.62 30.52
CA ALA A 34 -6.19 -19.53 29.66
C ALA A 34 -7.34 -18.79 28.95
N LEU A 35 -8.31 -19.53 28.40
CA LEU A 35 -9.51 -18.96 27.76
C LEU A 35 -10.40 -18.24 28.76
N HIS A 36 -10.57 -18.80 29.96
CA HIS A 36 -11.32 -18.16 31.03
C HIS A 36 -10.67 -16.83 31.46
N VAL A 37 -9.34 -16.79 31.61
CA VAL A 37 -8.58 -15.58 31.95
C VAL A 37 -8.68 -14.54 30.83
N MET A 38 -8.56 -14.98 29.57
CA MET A 38 -8.73 -14.12 28.39
C MET A 38 -10.15 -13.51 28.35
N GLU A 39 -11.19 -14.33 28.48
CA GLU A 39 -12.59 -13.88 28.52
C GLU A 39 -12.77 -12.81 29.60
N MET A 40 -12.33 -13.09 30.83
CA MET A 40 -12.53 -12.14 31.93
C MET A 40 -11.74 -10.85 31.76
N ARG A 41 -10.53 -10.90 31.17
CA ARG A 41 -9.74 -9.71 30.86
C ARG A 41 -10.43 -8.83 29.82
N ILE A 42 -10.96 -9.43 28.76
CA ILE A 42 -11.66 -8.72 27.68
C ILE A 42 -12.98 -8.14 28.18
N LEU A 43 -13.78 -8.92 28.92
CA LEU A 43 -15.06 -8.45 29.45
C LEU A 43 -14.87 -7.28 30.41
N ARG A 44 -13.93 -7.38 31.37
CA ARG A 44 -13.62 -6.30 32.31
C ARG A 44 -13.11 -5.04 31.61
N TRP A 45 -12.19 -5.19 30.67
CA TRP A 45 -11.70 -4.08 29.85
C TRP A 45 -12.83 -3.40 29.07
N SER A 46 -13.73 -4.20 28.48
CA SER A 46 -14.84 -3.66 27.70
C SER A 46 -15.80 -2.81 28.54
N VAL A 47 -15.95 -3.09 29.83
CA VAL A 47 -16.79 -2.30 30.74
C VAL A 47 -15.99 -1.31 31.60
N SER A 48 -14.72 -1.10 31.28
CA SER A 48 -13.80 -0.18 31.99
C SER A 48 -13.62 -0.51 33.48
N LEU A 49 -13.74 -1.79 33.85
CA LEU A 49 -13.50 -2.26 35.21
C LEU A 49 -12.06 -2.75 35.36
N THR A 50 -11.40 -2.25 36.38
CA THR A 50 -10.07 -2.62 36.84
C THR A 50 -10.15 -3.61 38.00
N ARG A 51 -8.98 -4.07 38.47
CA ARG A 51 -8.90 -4.96 39.64
C ARG A 51 -9.27 -4.25 40.95
N TRP A 52 -9.15 -2.92 40.98
CA TRP A 52 -9.42 -2.06 42.13
C TRP A 52 -10.91 -1.78 42.36
N ASP A 53 -11.76 -2.06 41.37
CA ASP A 53 -13.20 -1.85 41.48
C ASP A 53 -13.92 -2.96 42.26
N HIS A 54 -13.20 -3.99 42.72
CA HIS A 54 -13.69 -5.12 43.54
C HIS A 54 -14.99 -5.82 43.03
N VAL A 55 -15.35 -5.64 41.76
CA VAL A 55 -16.51 -6.32 41.13
C VAL A 55 -16.19 -7.79 40.88
N MET A 56 -17.09 -8.72 41.20
CA MET A 56 -16.90 -10.16 40.98
C MET A 56 -17.03 -10.56 39.50
N ASN A 57 -16.34 -11.61 39.08
CA ASN A 57 -16.39 -12.10 37.68
C ASN A 57 -17.82 -12.52 37.26
N THR A 58 -18.61 -13.04 38.19
CA THR A 58 -20.02 -13.39 37.98
C THR A 58 -20.88 -12.18 37.66
N ASP A 59 -20.59 -11.04 38.30
CA ASP A 59 -21.36 -9.81 38.11
C ASP A 59 -20.98 -9.12 36.80
N VAL A 60 -19.69 -9.15 36.44
CA VAL A 60 -19.22 -8.71 35.10
C VAL A 60 -19.94 -9.49 33.99
N ARG A 61 -20.07 -10.81 34.16
CA ARG A 61 -20.81 -11.66 33.22
C ARG A 61 -22.31 -11.35 33.21
N LYS A 62 -22.95 -11.10 34.36
CA LYS A 62 -24.38 -10.68 34.44
C LYS A 62 -24.63 -9.33 33.77
N ILE A 63 -23.77 -8.33 34.02
CA ILE A 63 -23.84 -6.99 33.40
C ILE A 63 -23.79 -7.11 31.87
N MET A 64 -22.98 -8.04 31.38
CA MET A 64 -22.85 -8.30 29.94
C MET A 64 -23.85 -9.37 29.43
N GLY A 65 -24.58 -10.07 30.31
CA GLY A 65 -25.44 -11.20 29.99
C GLY A 65 -24.73 -12.46 29.47
N ILE A 66 -23.42 -12.58 29.65
CA ILE A 66 -22.55 -13.54 28.95
C ILE A 66 -22.37 -14.84 29.75
N VAL A 67 -22.69 -15.98 29.12
CA VAL A 67 -22.43 -17.35 29.63
C VAL A 67 -20.92 -17.66 29.58
N PRO A 68 -20.32 -18.37 30.54
CA PRO A 68 -18.89 -18.72 30.53
C PRO A 68 -18.38 -19.33 29.22
N VAL A 69 -17.15 -18.99 28.82
CA VAL A 69 -16.50 -19.52 27.61
C VAL A 69 -16.30 -21.03 27.66
N THR A 70 -16.08 -21.60 28.85
CA THR A 70 -15.94 -23.05 29.07
C THR A 70 -17.20 -23.81 28.69
N ASP A 71 -18.37 -23.30 29.06
CA ASP A 71 -19.67 -23.91 28.75
C ASP A 71 -19.93 -23.87 27.23
N LYS A 72 -19.51 -22.78 26.58
CA LYS A 72 -19.60 -22.64 25.13
C LYS A 72 -18.63 -23.53 24.36
N MET A 73 -17.45 -23.78 24.93
CA MET A 73 -16.51 -24.75 24.38
C MET A 73 -17.07 -26.18 24.47
N GLN A 74 -17.70 -26.52 25.60
CA GLN A 74 -18.37 -27.80 25.78
C GLN A 74 -19.52 -27.99 24.78
N GLU A 75 -20.38 -26.97 24.61
CA GLU A 75 -21.46 -26.98 23.63
C GLU A 75 -20.97 -27.21 22.19
N ALA A 76 -19.87 -26.55 21.80
CA ALA A 76 -19.27 -26.68 20.46
C ALA A 76 -18.74 -28.11 20.21
N ARG A 77 -18.06 -28.71 21.19
CA ARG A 77 -17.60 -30.11 21.11
C ARG A 77 -18.73 -31.12 20.98
N LEU A 78 -19.80 -30.93 21.76
CA LEU A 78 -20.97 -31.81 21.72
C LEU A 78 -21.69 -31.71 20.37
N ARG A 79 -21.74 -30.52 19.77
CA ARG A 79 -22.30 -30.32 18.42
C ARG A 79 -21.46 -31.03 17.36
N TRP A 80 -20.14 -30.88 17.39
CA TRP A 80 -19.23 -31.55 16.46
C TRP A 80 -19.30 -33.08 16.59
N TYR A 81 -19.32 -33.59 17.83
CA TYR A 81 -19.52 -35.01 18.09
C TYR A 81 -20.84 -35.53 17.52
N GLY A 82 -21.94 -34.81 17.76
CA GLY A 82 -23.25 -35.16 17.20
C GLY A 82 -23.23 -35.17 15.66
N HIS A 83 -22.47 -34.27 15.04
CA HIS A 83 -22.27 -34.27 13.59
C HIS A 83 -21.55 -35.54 13.12
N VAL A 84 -20.43 -35.93 13.76
CA VAL A 84 -19.67 -37.14 13.41
C VAL A 84 -20.50 -38.42 13.57
N ILE A 85 -21.35 -38.52 14.60
CA ILE A 85 -22.22 -39.69 14.81
C ILE A 85 -23.29 -39.82 13.71
N ARG A 86 -23.80 -38.69 13.21
CA ARG A 86 -24.82 -38.65 12.13
C ARG A 86 -24.24 -38.82 10.73
N SER A 87 -22.94 -38.70 10.56
CA SER A 87 -22.26 -38.90 9.27
C SER A 87 -22.36 -40.35 8.78
N ALA A 88 -22.17 -40.58 7.48
CA ALA A 88 -22.16 -41.92 6.88
C ALA A 88 -21.03 -42.79 7.46
N ASP A 89 -21.25 -44.11 7.52
CA ASP A 89 -20.35 -45.08 8.18
C ASP A 89 -18.96 -45.18 7.54
N ASP A 90 -18.85 -44.80 6.27
CA ASP A 90 -17.63 -44.69 5.48
C ASP A 90 -16.92 -43.33 5.60
N SER A 91 -17.52 -42.35 6.30
CA SER A 91 -16.89 -41.04 6.46
C SER A 91 -15.64 -41.15 7.33
N VAL A 92 -14.54 -40.54 6.86
CA VAL A 92 -13.22 -40.58 7.49
C VAL A 92 -13.27 -40.27 9.00
N ALA A 93 -14.11 -39.32 9.40
CA ALA A 93 -14.30 -38.94 10.81
C ALA A 93 -14.99 -40.03 11.65
N LYS A 94 -15.93 -40.79 11.08
CA LYS A 94 -16.66 -41.88 11.74
C LYS A 94 -15.88 -43.19 11.74
N THR A 95 -15.09 -43.45 10.69
CA THR A 95 -14.19 -44.62 10.62
C THR A 95 -12.98 -44.51 11.55
N ALA A 96 -12.56 -43.28 11.89
CA ALA A 96 -11.46 -43.02 12.84
C ALA A 96 -11.89 -43.17 14.33
N MET A 97 -13.19 -43.15 14.63
CA MET A 97 -13.72 -43.19 16.00
C MET A 97 -13.42 -44.49 16.78
N PRO A 98 -13.51 -45.70 16.18
CA PRO A 98 -13.13 -46.95 16.84
C PRO A 98 -11.61 -47.08 17.05
N VAL A 99 -10.82 -46.64 16.06
CA VAL A 99 -9.34 -46.72 16.07
C VAL A 99 -8.73 -45.93 17.23
N LEU A 100 -9.34 -44.80 17.60
CA LEU A 100 -8.90 -43.94 18.69
C LEU A 100 -9.32 -44.43 20.10
N LYS A 101 -10.20 -45.44 20.19
CA LYS A 101 -10.61 -46.06 21.47
C LYS A 101 -9.66 -47.17 21.94
N GLU A 102 -8.94 -47.84 21.04
CA GLU A 102 -8.16 -49.05 21.34
C GLU A 102 -6.63 -48.85 21.41
N SER A 103 -6.10 -47.69 21.00
CA SER A 103 -4.66 -47.45 20.97
C SER A 103 -4.04 -47.22 22.37
N GLY A 104 -3.62 -48.32 23.00
CA GLY A 104 -2.84 -48.35 24.25
C GLY A 104 -1.32 -48.28 24.07
N HIS A 105 -0.80 -47.54 23.08
CA HIS A 105 0.64 -47.35 22.87
C HIS A 105 1.07 -45.89 23.04
N VAL A 106 2.18 -45.71 23.76
CA VAL A 106 2.67 -44.44 24.35
C VAL A 106 3.12 -43.39 23.31
N GLY A 107 3.26 -43.77 22.03
CA GLY A 107 3.66 -42.86 20.95
C GLY A 107 2.54 -42.01 20.36
N ASP A 108 1.28 -42.46 20.43
CA ASP A 108 0.14 -41.86 19.70
C ASP A 108 -0.88 -41.18 20.64
N GLN A 109 -0.52 -41.06 21.93
CA GLN A 109 -1.37 -40.51 22.99
C GLN A 109 -1.68 -39.02 22.86
N ARG A 110 -1.12 -38.30 21.88
CA ARG A 110 -1.34 -36.85 21.72
C ARG A 110 -2.66 -36.48 21.02
N ASN A 111 -3.30 -37.43 20.32
CA ASN A 111 -4.47 -37.12 19.46
C ASN A 111 -5.83 -37.70 19.92
N ALA A 112 -5.88 -38.51 20.99
CA ALA A 112 -7.11 -39.19 21.43
C ALA A 112 -7.71 -38.68 22.77
N GLY A 113 -7.24 -37.54 23.29
CA GLY A 113 -7.61 -37.05 24.64
C GLY A 113 -9.09 -36.63 24.80
N TRP A 114 -9.75 -36.16 23.73
CA TRP A 114 -11.13 -35.67 23.79
C TRP A 114 -12.16 -36.80 23.99
N ILE A 115 -11.83 -38.04 23.58
CA ILE A 115 -12.65 -39.24 23.78
C ILE A 115 -12.73 -39.66 25.26
N LYS A 116 -11.74 -39.28 26.08
CA LYS A 116 -11.69 -39.58 27.51
C LYS A 116 -12.20 -38.44 28.41
N SER A 117 -12.68 -37.34 27.84
CA SER A 117 -13.19 -36.20 28.63
C SER A 117 -14.50 -36.53 29.33
N GLN A 118 -14.73 -35.89 30.48
CA GLN A 118 -15.92 -36.07 31.34
C GLN A 118 -17.23 -35.69 30.64
N ASP A 119 -17.13 -34.94 29.53
CA ASP A 119 -18.24 -34.52 28.66
C ASP A 119 -18.85 -35.70 27.88
N MET A 120 -18.03 -36.65 27.43
CA MET A 120 -18.47 -37.83 26.66
C MET A 120 -19.35 -38.77 27.51
N LYS A 121 -19.02 -38.90 28.80
CA LYS A 121 -19.81 -39.69 29.77
C LYS A 121 -21.19 -39.09 30.04
N ARG A 122 -21.38 -37.78 29.84
CA ARG A 122 -22.68 -37.08 29.98
C ARG A 122 -23.47 -37.07 28.66
N ALA A 123 -22.79 -37.00 27.52
CA ALA A 123 -23.42 -36.99 26.20
C ALA A 123 -24.05 -38.33 25.80
N THR A 124 -23.42 -39.44 26.18
CA THR A 124 -23.94 -40.79 25.89
C THR A 124 -25.29 -41.04 26.59
N THR A 125 -25.48 -40.47 27.79
CA THR A 125 -26.71 -40.53 28.58
C THR A 125 -27.83 -39.61 28.04
N ALA A 126 -27.49 -38.60 27.23
CA ALA A 126 -28.45 -37.66 26.65
C ALA A 126 -28.82 -37.98 25.19
N LEU A 127 -28.11 -38.92 24.55
CA LEU A 127 -28.32 -39.28 23.14
C LEU A 127 -29.61 -40.08 22.92
N GLU A 128 -30.09 -40.81 23.94
CA GLU A 128 -31.40 -41.49 23.92
C GLU A 128 -32.56 -40.48 23.91
N ASP A 129 -32.36 -39.26 24.41
CA ASP A 129 -33.38 -38.20 24.46
C ASP A 129 -33.36 -37.26 23.22
N ALA A 130 -32.28 -37.26 22.42
CA ALA A 130 -32.01 -36.22 21.41
C ALA A 130 -32.50 -36.53 19.98
N LEU A 131 -33.02 -37.72 19.72
CA LEU A 131 -33.53 -38.10 18.39
C LEU A 131 -34.74 -37.26 17.94
N ASP A 132 -35.45 -36.61 18.87
CA ASP A 132 -36.65 -35.81 18.60
C ASP A 132 -36.38 -34.37 18.08
N CYS A 133 -35.12 -33.91 18.11
CA CYS A 133 -34.76 -32.50 17.80
C CYS A 133 -34.14 -32.26 16.41
N SER A 134 -34.10 -33.29 15.55
CA SER A 134 -33.36 -33.29 14.28
C SER A 134 -33.90 -32.35 13.19
N ASN A 135 -35.06 -31.72 13.38
CA ASN A 135 -35.69 -30.82 12.41
C ASN A 135 -35.27 -29.34 12.50
N VAL A 136 -34.41 -28.94 13.46
CA VAL A 136 -34.20 -27.51 13.80
C VAL A 136 -32.81 -26.94 13.44
N ASN A 137 -31.82 -27.76 13.06
CA ASN A 137 -30.42 -27.30 13.02
C ASN A 137 -29.81 -27.02 11.63
N MET A 138 -30.46 -27.40 10.52
CA MET A 138 -29.88 -27.20 9.18
C MET A 138 -30.10 -25.79 8.60
N VAL A 139 -31.12 -25.07 9.07
CA VAL A 139 -31.49 -23.72 8.58
C VAL A 139 -30.78 -22.61 9.36
N GLN A 140 -30.18 -22.92 10.52
CA GLN A 140 -29.43 -21.93 11.31
C GLN A 140 -28.10 -21.52 10.65
N SER A 141 -27.46 -22.39 9.87
CA SER A 141 -26.14 -22.15 9.28
C SER A 141 -26.13 -20.98 8.28
N GLY A 142 -27.18 -20.84 7.46
CA GLY A 142 -27.32 -19.76 6.49
C GLY A 142 -27.72 -18.42 7.09
N THR A 143 -28.43 -18.43 8.24
CA THR A 143 -28.79 -17.21 8.95
C THR A 143 -27.72 -16.69 9.89
N TYR A 144 -26.81 -17.53 10.38
CA TYR A 144 -25.68 -17.03 11.17
C TYR A 144 -24.78 -16.06 10.40
N GLN A 145 -24.67 -16.20 9.07
CA GLN A 145 -23.95 -15.21 8.26
C GLN A 145 -24.75 -13.91 8.12
N ASN A 146 -26.04 -13.94 7.81
CA ASN A 146 -26.84 -12.72 7.56
C ASN A 146 -27.31 -11.98 8.82
N ASP A 147 -27.56 -12.68 9.94
CA ASP A 147 -27.91 -12.09 11.24
C ASP A 147 -26.74 -11.35 11.91
N ASP A 148 -25.50 -11.71 11.60
CA ASP A 148 -24.29 -11.04 12.08
C ASP A 148 -23.80 -9.94 11.10
N ILE A 149 -24.01 -10.12 9.79
CA ILE A 149 -23.64 -9.16 8.73
C ILE A 149 -24.38 -7.82 8.90
N ASN A 150 -25.72 -7.82 8.99
CA ASN A 150 -26.48 -6.56 8.98
C ASN A 150 -26.17 -5.68 10.22
N PRO A 151 -26.06 -6.22 11.45
CA PRO A 151 -25.59 -5.45 12.60
C PRO A 151 -24.10 -5.11 12.56
N PHE A 152 -23.25 -5.94 11.96
CA PHE A 152 -21.81 -5.65 11.82
C PHE A 152 -21.59 -4.45 10.88
N TYR A 153 -22.27 -4.40 9.74
CA TYR A 153 -22.19 -3.28 8.81
C TYR A 153 -22.79 -2.00 9.40
N GLN A 154 -23.99 -2.09 9.98
CA GLN A 154 -24.73 -0.92 10.48
C GLN A 154 -24.17 -0.34 11.80
N TYR A 155 -23.59 -1.18 12.68
CA TYR A 155 -23.11 -0.76 14.01
C TYR A 155 -21.60 -0.84 14.22
N THR A 156 -20.82 -1.40 13.28
CA THR A 156 -19.34 -1.48 13.36
C THR A 156 -18.66 -0.80 12.18
N VAL A 157 -19.00 -1.17 10.94
CA VAL A 157 -18.31 -0.67 9.74
C VAL A 157 -18.70 0.78 9.43
N VAL A 158 -19.99 1.13 9.43
CA VAL A 158 -20.43 2.52 9.21
C VAL A 158 -19.88 3.46 10.29
N PRO A 159 -19.96 3.15 11.60
CA PRO A 159 -19.31 3.96 12.63
C PRO A 159 -17.77 3.98 12.52
N PHE A 160 -17.10 2.92 12.09
CA PHE A 160 -15.65 2.90 11.87
C PHE A 160 -15.24 3.81 10.70
N CYS A 161 -15.95 3.75 9.57
CA CYS A 161 -15.74 4.65 8.44
C CYS A 161 -16.05 6.11 8.82
N CYS A 162 -17.12 6.36 9.59
CA CYS A 162 -17.43 7.69 10.11
C CYS A 162 -16.41 8.18 11.15
N LEU A 163 -15.89 7.30 12.02
CA LEU A 163 -14.85 7.62 13.00
C LEU A 163 -13.51 7.90 12.33
N ASN A 164 -13.15 7.13 11.30
CA ASN A 164 -11.98 7.41 10.49
C ASN A 164 -12.17 8.71 9.70
N GLY A 165 -13.32 8.95 9.07
CA GLY A 165 -13.63 10.25 8.44
C GLY A 165 -13.46 11.43 9.41
N ASN A 166 -14.07 11.36 10.60
CA ASN A 166 -13.92 12.37 11.66
C ASN A 166 -12.48 12.51 12.18
N ARG A 167 -11.73 11.40 12.25
CA ARG A 167 -10.31 11.40 12.64
C ARG A 167 -9.44 12.05 11.57
N LEU A 168 -9.72 11.79 10.29
CA LEU A 168 -9.02 12.37 9.14
C LEU A 168 -9.35 13.86 9.01
N ILE A 169 -10.59 14.28 9.27
CA ILE A 169 -10.97 15.69 9.41
C ILE A 169 -10.21 16.34 10.58
N SER A 170 -10.16 15.68 11.74
CA SER A 170 -9.42 16.19 12.90
C SER A 170 -7.91 16.33 12.62
N ILE A 171 -7.33 15.36 11.89
CA ILE A 171 -5.94 15.41 11.39
C ILE A 171 -5.79 16.59 10.44
N SER A 172 -6.66 16.74 9.43
CA SER A 172 -6.61 17.83 8.45
C SER A 172 -6.78 19.21 9.11
N ILE A 173 -7.70 19.35 10.08
CA ILE A 173 -7.89 20.59 10.86
C ILE A 173 -6.68 20.87 11.74
N SER A 174 -6.14 19.86 12.41
CA SER A 174 -4.94 20.00 13.26
C SER A 174 -3.72 20.41 12.43
N ILE A 175 -3.58 19.83 11.24
CA ILE A 175 -2.55 20.18 10.26
C ILE A 175 -2.73 21.63 9.78
N ASN A 176 -3.94 22.04 9.38
CA ASN A 176 -4.20 23.43 8.97
C ASN A 176 -3.96 24.43 10.10
N LYS A 177 -4.34 24.07 11.33
CA LYS A 177 -4.09 24.88 12.52
C LYS A 177 -2.60 24.98 12.81
N TYR A 178 -1.83 23.90 12.63
CA TYR A 178 -0.37 23.92 12.72
C TYR A 178 0.26 24.85 11.67
N ILE A 179 -0.21 24.80 10.42
CA ILE A 179 0.22 25.71 9.33
C ILE A 179 -0.06 27.18 9.68
N GLN A 180 -1.18 27.48 10.35
CA GLN A 180 -1.53 28.84 10.77
C GLN A 180 -0.71 29.34 11.97
N ILE A 181 -0.27 28.44 12.86
CA ILE A 181 0.46 28.80 14.09
C ILE A 181 1.97 28.93 13.83
N THR A 182 2.52 28.30 12.79
CA THR A 182 3.93 28.46 12.43
C THR A 182 4.24 29.89 11.98
N PRO A 183 5.07 30.66 12.72
CA PRO A 183 5.36 32.08 12.42
C PRO A 183 6.01 32.30 11.05
N THR A 184 6.66 31.27 10.52
CA THR A 184 7.26 31.23 9.18
C THR A 184 6.22 31.29 8.06
N SER A 185 4.98 30.83 8.29
CA SER A 185 3.91 30.88 7.30
C SER A 185 3.56 32.32 6.92
N HIS A 186 3.51 33.27 7.86
CA HIS A 186 3.11 34.65 7.55
C HIS A 186 4.18 35.43 6.76
N ASN A 187 5.47 35.25 7.09
CA ASN A 187 6.57 35.94 6.39
C ASN A 187 6.91 35.28 5.04
N ILE A 188 6.87 33.95 4.94
CA ILE A 188 7.13 33.23 3.68
C ILE A 188 5.92 33.35 2.71
N MET A 189 4.69 33.44 3.23
CA MET A 189 3.50 33.71 2.39
C MET A 189 3.37 35.17 1.94
N SER A 190 3.96 36.14 2.66
CA SER A 190 4.07 37.51 2.13
C SER A 190 4.92 37.59 0.85
N THR A 191 5.75 36.56 0.63
CA THR A 191 6.54 36.30 -0.57
C THR A 191 5.89 35.33 -1.56
N GLU A 192 4.55 35.24 -1.61
CA GLU A 192 3.81 34.64 -2.76
C GLU A 192 4.07 35.35 -4.11
N ARG A 193 5.02 36.30 -4.18
CA ARG A 193 5.32 37.09 -5.37
C ARG A 193 6.62 36.81 -6.11
N LYS A 194 7.59 36.00 -5.63
CA LYS A 194 8.86 35.80 -6.37
C LYS A 194 9.56 34.45 -6.08
N ASP A 195 9.17 33.39 -6.78
CA ASP A 195 9.73 32.03 -6.69
C ASP A 195 11.23 31.87 -7.07
N GLN A 196 11.97 32.93 -7.43
CA GLN A 196 13.29 32.77 -8.08
C GLN A 196 14.52 32.90 -7.19
N HIS A 197 14.39 33.23 -5.90
CA HIS A 197 15.55 33.56 -5.05
C HIS A 197 15.58 32.94 -3.66
N LEU A 198 14.82 31.87 -3.42
CA LEU A 198 14.92 31.18 -2.14
C LEU A 198 16.30 30.52 -1.97
N LEU A 199 16.84 30.65 -0.76
CA LEU A 199 17.98 29.86 -0.31
C LEU A 199 17.56 28.39 -0.26
N SER A 200 18.47 27.46 -0.57
CA SER A 200 18.14 26.03 -0.68
C SER A 200 17.53 25.49 0.62
N SER A 201 18.06 25.90 1.77
CA SER A 201 17.51 25.55 3.09
C SER A 201 16.07 26.06 3.31
N VAL A 202 15.75 27.27 2.84
CA VAL A 202 14.41 27.85 2.93
C VAL A 202 13.44 27.14 1.97
N ASN A 203 13.93 26.72 0.81
CA ASN A 203 13.16 25.94 -0.15
C ASN A 203 12.74 24.57 0.42
N CYS A 204 13.61 23.87 1.17
CA CYS A 204 13.24 22.64 1.86
C CYS A 204 12.09 22.86 2.84
N TRP A 205 12.17 23.91 3.67
CA TRP A 205 11.08 24.26 4.60
C TRP A 205 9.78 24.62 3.89
N TYR A 206 9.86 25.33 2.78
CA TYR A 206 8.71 25.67 1.95
C TYR A 206 8.03 24.41 1.39
N LEU A 207 8.80 23.45 0.89
CA LEU A 207 8.28 22.18 0.37
C LEU A 207 7.69 21.29 1.47
N VAL A 208 8.28 21.25 2.66
CA VAL A 208 7.69 20.57 3.83
C VAL A 208 6.32 21.15 4.19
N LEU A 209 6.18 22.48 4.20
CA LEU A 209 4.90 23.15 4.45
C LEU A 209 3.88 22.87 3.34
N ASN A 210 4.32 22.85 2.08
CA ASN A 210 3.46 22.51 0.95
C ASN A 210 3.01 21.05 0.99
N GLN A 211 3.88 20.13 1.37
CA GLN A 211 3.52 18.72 1.54
C GLN A 211 2.50 18.56 2.66
N THR A 212 2.69 19.27 3.77
CA THR A 212 1.74 19.31 4.88
C THR A 212 0.36 19.84 4.43
N ARG A 213 0.32 20.85 3.56
CA ARG A 213 -0.94 21.36 2.95
C ARG A 213 -1.56 20.33 2.00
N ARG A 214 -0.73 19.63 1.20
CA ARG A 214 -1.17 18.59 0.29
C ARG A 214 -1.83 17.43 1.06
N GLU A 215 -1.16 16.88 2.07
CA GLU A 215 -1.71 15.83 2.93
C GLU A 215 -3.04 16.25 3.57
N SER A 216 -3.15 17.50 4.03
CA SER A 216 -4.41 18.02 4.57
C SER A 216 -5.57 17.98 3.54
N ARG A 217 -5.32 18.36 2.29
CA ARG A 217 -6.32 18.30 1.20
C ARG A 217 -6.65 16.88 0.81
N ASP A 218 -5.64 16.01 0.77
CA ASP A 218 -5.82 14.60 0.41
C ASP A 218 -6.64 13.87 1.46
N TYR A 219 -6.41 14.13 2.76
CA TYR A 219 -7.24 13.60 3.84
C TYR A 219 -8.68 14.14 3.82
N ALA A 220 -8.89 15.39 3.42
CA ALA A 220 -10.24 15.92 3.21
C ALA A 220 -10.94 15.20 2.05
N THR A 221 -10.22 14.99 0.94
CA THR A 221 -10.72 14.24 -0.21
C THR A 221 -11.04 12.79 0.14
N LEU A 222 -10.17 12.12 0.91
CA LEU A 222 -10.39 10.76 1.39
C LEU A 222 -11.65 10.67 2.26
N ASN A 223 -11.84 11.64 3.16
CA ASN A 223 -13.06 11.74 3.95
C ASN A 223 -14.30 11.91 3.07
N ASP A 224 -14.26 12.77 2.05
CA ASP A 224 -15.38 12.96 1.12
C ASP A 224 -15.68 11.68 0.32
N ILE A 225 -14.67 10.91 -0.08
CA ILE A 225 -14.85 9.59 -0.69
C ILE A 225 -15.51 8.62 0.29
N TYR A 226 -15.12 8.64 1.56
CA TYR A 226 -15.72 7.76 2.57
C TYR A 226 -17.20 8.08 2.80
N ILE A 227 -17.54 9.35 2.95
CA ILE A 227 -18.93 9.80 3.17
C ILE A 227 -19.76 9.56 1.91
N ASN A 228 -19.32 10.05 0.76
CA ASN A 228 -20.16 10.12 -0.43
C ASN A 228 -20.14 8.85 -1.29
N ASN A 229 -19.12 8.00 -1.16
CA ASN A 229 -19.04 6.74 -1.92
C ASN A 229 -19.13 5.51 -1.03
N VAL A 230 -18.19 5.34 -0.09
CA VAL A 230 -18.09 4.07 0.67
C VAL A 230 -19.32 3.85 1.55
N ILE A 231 -19.70 4.85 2.35
CA ILE A 231 -20.85 4.77 3.26
C ILE A 231 -22.15 4.67 2.46
N VAL A 232 -22.32 5.46 1.40
CA VAL A 232 -23.52 5.39 0.54
C VAL A 232 -23.68 4.01 -0.10
N ARG A 233 -22.60 3.41 -0.62
CA ARG A 233 -22.64 2.06 -1.20
C ARG A 233 -22.95 0.99 -0.14
N LEU A 234 -22.39 1.12 1.06
CA LEU A 234 -22.70 0.23 2.17
C LEU A 234 -24.17 0.35 2.60
N ALA A 235 -24.72 1.56 2.64
CA ALA A 235 -26.13 1.78 2.94
C ALA A 235 -27.02 1.13 1.87
N GLN A 236 -26.71 1.32 0.58
CA GLN A 236 -27.43 0.66 -0.51
C GLN A 236 -27.37 -0.86 -0.43
N ILE A 237 -26.18 -1.44 -0.15
CA ILE A 237 -26.03 -2.88 0.04
C ILE A 237 -26.88 -3.35 1.22
N SER A 238 -26.90 -2.61 2.33
CA SER A 238 -27.74 -2.92 3.48
C SER A 238 -29.22 -2.88 3.13
N GLU A 239 -29.70 -1.88 2.39
CA GLU A 239 -31.08 -1.79 1.92
C GLU A 239 -31.43 -2.92 0.95
N ASP A 240 -30.54 -3.26 0.02
CA ASP A 240 -30.71 -4.36 -0.92
C ASP A 240 -30.80 -5.71 -0.19
N VAL A 241 -29.93 -5.95 0.80
CA VAL A 241 -29.98 -7.13 1.68
C VAL A 241 -31.26 -7.12 2.50
N ILE A 242 -31.67 -5.99 3.10
CA ILE A 242 -32.93 -5.92 3.87
C ILE A 242 -34.14 -6.21 2.98
N ARG A 243 -34.16 -5.68 1.75
CA ARG A 243 -35.20 -5.96 0.76
C ARG A 243 -35.22 -7.43 0.35
N LEU A 244 -34.05 -8.06 0.23
CA LEU A 244 -33.88 -9.48 -0.06
C LEU A 244 -34.02 -10.39 1.17
N PHE A 245 -34.17 -9.89 2.40
CA PHE A 245 -34.16 -10.72 3.63
C PHE A 245 -35.01 -10.15 4.79
N LYS A 246 -36.16 -9.51 4.51
CA LYS A 246 -36.93 -8.65 5.43
C LYS A 246 -36.87 -9.02 6.95
N LYS A 247 -36.14 -8.20 7.72
CA LYS A 247 -36.09 -7.96 9.19
C LYS A 247 -36.44 -9.13 10.14
N ILE A 248 -35.43 -9.68 10.81
CA ILE A 248 -35.50 -10.77 11.80
C ILE A 248 -35.70 -10.22 13.24
N PRO A 249 -36.82 -10.53 13.93
CA PRO A 249 -36.87 -10.57 15.38
C PRO A 249 -36.59 -12.00 15.86
N GLN A 250 -35.87 -12.11 16.96
CA GLN A 250 -35.32 -13.36 17.48
C GLN A 250 -36.39 -14.38 17.90
N HIS A 251 -36.14 -15.64 17.48
CA HIS A 251 -36.44 -16.93 18.14
C HIS A 251 -37.45 -17.88 17.44
N THR A 252 -37.03 -18.57 16.37
CA THR A 252 -37.12 -20.05 16.11
C THR A 252 -37.01 -20.36 14.60
N PHE A 253 -36.70 -21.61 14.23
CA PHE A 253 -36.56 -22.10 12.84
C PHE A 253 -37.82 -21.91 11.98
N ARG A 254 -39.00 -21.86 12.61
CA ARG A 254 -40.28 -21.52 11.96
C ARG A 254 -40.28 -20.07 11.45
N ASP A 255 -39.67 -19.16 12.21
CA ASP A 255 -39.56 -17.73 11.86
C ASP A 255 -38.54 -17.48 10.72
N LEU A 256 -37.69 -18.46 10.44
CA LEU A 256 -36.65 -18.39 9.42
C LEU A 256 -37.18 -18.63 8.01
N VAL A 257 -38.16 -19.54 7.91
CA VAL A 257 -38.98 -19.73 6.71
C VAL A 257 -40.00 -18.59 6.56
N GLU A 258 -40.43 -17.97 7.68
CA GLU A 258 -41.30 -16.79 7.63
C GLU A 258 -40.59 -15.46 7.29
N SER A 259 -39.25 -15.38 7.37
CA SER A 259 -38.46 -14.13 7.21
C SER A 259 -37.79 -13.93 5.84
N MET A 260 -38.00 -14.83 4.88
CA MET A 260 -37.58 -14.63 3.48
C MET A 260 -38.44 -13.54 2.76
N PRO A 261 -37.90 -12.82 1.76
CA PRO A 261 -38.63 -11.80 1.01
C PRO A 261 -39.77 -12.44 0.24
N GLN A 262 -40.90 -11.73 0.12
CA GLN A 262 -42.19 -12.25 -0.35
C GLN A 262 -42.08 -13.18 -1.58
N GLN A 263 -41.24 -12.87 -2.58
CA GLN A 263 -41.06 -13.71 -3.77
C GLN A 263 -40.17 -14.96 -3.57
N SER A 264 -39.03 -14.87 -2.87
CA SER A 264 -38.23 -16.09 -2.60
C SER A 264 -38.88 -16.95 -1.52
N LYS A 265 -39.61 -16.33 -0.59
CA LYS A 265 -40.49 -16.97 0.39
C LYS A 265 -41.60 -17.76 -0.29
N GLU A 266 -42.29 -17.18 -1.27
CA GLU A 266 -43.30 -17.89 -2.06
C GLU A 266 -42.69 -19.11 -2.76
N ILE A 267 -41.51 -18.97 -3.37
CA ILE A 267 -40.83 -20.08 -4.04
C ILE A 267 -40.39 -21.17 -3.05
N GLY A 268 -39.72 -20.81 -1.96
CA GLY A 268 -39.24 -21.76 -0.94
C GLY A 268 -40.39 -22.47 -0.20
N ILE A 269 -41.46 -21.74 0.14
CA ILE A 269 -42.67 -22.32 0.75
C ILE A 269 -43.35 -23.26 -0.25
N GLN A 270 -43.52 -22.85 -1.51
CA GLN A 270 -44.12 -23.68 -2.55
C GLN A 270 -43.34 -25.00 -2.73
N MET A 271 -42.01 -24.94 -2.74
CA MET A 271 -41.16 -26.12 -2.86
C MET A 271 -41.26 -27.04 -1.64
N HIS A 272 -41.35 -26.47 -0.44
CA HIS A 272 -41.54 -27.24 0.80
C HIS A 272 -42.94 -27.85 0.90
N GLU A 273 -43.98 -27.12 0.47
CA GLU A 273 -45.37 -27.59 0.42
C GLU A 273 -45.51 -28.79 -0.53
N GLU A 274 -44.87 -28.75 -1.72
CA GLU A 274 -44.83 -29.89 -2.63
C GLU A 274 -44.11 -31.10 -2.01
N LEU A 275 -43.02 -30.90 -1.27
CA LEU A 275 -42.33 -31.99 -0.57
C LEU A 275 -43.22 -32.65 0.51
N VAL A 276 -43.93 -31.84 1.30
CA VAL A 276 -44.88 -32.31 2.32
C VAL A 276 -46.04 -33.06 1.67
N LYS A 277 -46.55 -32.56 0.54
CA LYS A 277 -47.63 -33.18 -0.22
C LYS A 277 -47.25 -34.58 -0.72
N VAL A 278 -46.10 -34.73 -1.39
CA VAL A 278 -45.62 -36.03 -1.88
C VAL A 278 -45.35 -37.01 -0.73
N THR A 279 -44.85 -36.52 0.41
CA THR A 279 -44.64 -37.35 1.61
C THR A 279 -45.96 -37.83 2.22
N ASN A 280 -46.99 -36.97 2.26
CA ASN A 280 -48.33 -37.34 2.72
C ASN A 280 -48.99 -38.37 1.78
N GLU A 281 -48.85 -38.20 0.47
CA GLU A 281 -49.31 -39.17 -0.52
C GLU A 281 -48.68 -40.56 -0.28
N LEU A 282 -47.36 -40.62 -0.08
CA LEU A 282 -46.65 -41.87 0.26
C LEU A 282 -47.23 -42.57 1.51
N TYR A 283 -47.51 -41.80 2.57
CA TYR A 283 -48.09 -42.33 3.79
C TYR A 283 -49.46 -42.98 3.56
N THR A 284 -50.32 -42.34 2.74
CA THR A 284 -51.64 -42.89 2.40
C THR A 284 -51.55 -44.19 1.59
N VAL A 285 -50.63 -44.27 0.63
CA VAL A 285 -50.43 -45.46 -0.21
C VAL A 285 -49.84 -46.61 0.62
N MET A 286 -48.88 -46.31 1.51
CA MET A 286 -48.32 -47.28 2.45
C MET A 286 -49.39 -47.90 3.35
N LYS A 287 -50.28 -47.08 3.93
CA LYS A 287 -51.38 -47.55 4.78
C LYS A 287 -52.32 -48.49 4.03
N THR A 288 -52.63 -48.16 2.77
CA THR A 288 -53.47 -48.98 1.89
C THR A 288 -52.82 -50.33 1.59
N TYR A 289 -51.51 -50.35 1.31
CA TYR A 289 -50.74 -51.58 1.17
C TYR A 289 -50.78 -52.44 2.45
N HIS A 290 -50.51 -51.85 3.62
CA HIS A 290 -50.54 -52.58 4.90
C HIS A 290 -51.91 -53.23 5.16
N MET A 291 -53.00 -52.51 4.90
CA MET A 291 -54.35 -53.03 5.04
C MET A 291 -54.58 -54.27 4.15
N TYR A 292 -54.30 -54.17 2.84
CA TYR A 292 -54.48 -55.30 1.92
C TYR A 292 -53.51 -56.46 2.19
N HIS A 293 -52.32 -56.17 2.71
CA HIS A 293 -51.37 -57.18 3.11
C HIS A 293 -51.90 -58.01 4.29
N THR A 294 -52.43 -57.36 5.33
CA THR A 294 -53.08 -58.03 6.46
C THR A 294 -54.30 -58.86 6.02
N GLU A 295 -55.14 -58.32 5.12
CA GLU A 295 -56.30 -59.05 4.57
C GLU A 295 -55.88 -60.28 3.74
N SER A 296 -54.78 -60.19 2.98
CA SER A 296 -54.21 -61.30 2.22
C SER A 296 -53.68 -62.39 3.15
N ILE A 297 -52.94 -62.02 4.20
CA ILE A 297 -52.43 -62.98 5.21
C ILE A 297 -53.60 -63.68 5.93
N SER A 298 -54.64 -62.93 6.31
CA SER A 298 -55.83 -63.51 6.95
C SER A 298 -56.57 -64.49 6.03
N ALA A 299 -56.71 -64.15 4.74
CA ALA A 299 -57.31 -65.03 3.75
C ALA A 299 -56.46 -66.30 3.51
N GLU A 300 -55.14 -66.17 3.50
CA GLU A 300 -54.20 -67.28 3.38
C GLU A 300 -54.28 -68.24 4.57
N SER A 301 -54.35 -67.71 5.80
CA SER A 301 -54.52 -68.54 7.00
C SER A 301 -55.83 -69.34 6.94
N LYS A 302 -56.93 -68.70 6.53
CA LYS A 302 -58.24 -69.36 6.38
C LYS A 302 -58.23 -70.42 5.28
N LEU A 303 -57.50 -70.20 4.20
CA LEU A 303 -57.32 -71.18 3.13
C LEU A 303 -56.54 -72.40 3.65
N LYS A 304 -55.39 -72.18 4.31
CA LYS A 304 -54.58 -73.25 4.94
C LYS A 304 -55.38 -74.07 5.96
N ASP A 305 -56.26 -73.43 6.72
CA ASP A 305 -57.14 -74.14 7.65
C ASP A 305 -58.19 -75.00 6.94
N ALA A 306 -58.71 -74.57 5.78
CA ALA A 306 -59.61 -75.39 4.97
C ALA A 306 -58.88 -76.55 4.29
N GLU A 307 -57.65 -76.34 3.82
CA GLU A 307 -56.78 -77.39 3.27
C GLU A 307 -56.50 -78.47 4.33
N LYS A 308 -56.16 -78.07 5.56
CA LYS A 308 -55.98 -79.01 6.69
C LYS A 308 -57.28 -79.75 7.06
N GLN A 309 -58.45 -79.13 6.91
CA GLN A 309 -59.75 -79.78 7.17
C GLN A 309 -60.11 -80.81 6.10
N GLU A 310 -59.76 -80.53 4.84
CA GLU A 310 -59.87 -81.46 3.71
C GLU A 310 -58.93 -82.66 3.92
N GLU A 311 -57.67 -82.43 4.28
CA GLU A 311 -56.69 -83.48 4.60
C GLU A 311 -57.18 -84.37 5.76
N LYS A 312 -57.70 -83.79 6.84
CA LYS A 312 -58.26 -84.55 7.99
C LYS A 312 -59.47 -85.41 7.64
N GLN A 313 -60.30 -85.01 6.67
CA GLN A 313 -61.45 -85.80 6.20
C GLN A 313 -61.01 -86.92 5.25
N TYR A 314 -59.99 -86.67 4.41
CA TYR A 314 -59.39 -87.69 3.57
C TYR A 314 -58.61 -88.74 4.39
N SER A 315 -57.86 -88.34 5.42
CA SER A 315 -57.16 -89.29 6.31
C SER A 315 -58.12 -90.19 7.12
N LYS A 316 -59.33 -89.73 7.46
CA LYS A 316 -60.39 -90.59 8.05
C LYS A 316 -61.00 -91.60 7.07
N SER A 317 -60.76 -91.45 5.77
CA SER A 317 -61.23 -92.36 4.73
C SER A 317 -60.28 -93.54 4.49
N GLY A 318 -59.09 -93.54 5.08
CA GLY A 318 -58.08 -94.59 4.88
C GLY A 318 -58.32 -95.89 5.66
N ASP A 319 -59.03 -95.86 6.80
CA ASP A 319 -58.97 -96.97 7.79
C ASP A 319 -60.30 -97.69 8.11
N LEU A 320 -61.37 -97.54 7.32
CA LEU A 320 -62.62 -98.29 7.55
C LEU A 320 -63.20 -98.90 6.28
N ASN A 321 -63.27 -100.23 6.27
CA ASN A 321 -63.77 -101.11 5.21
C ASN A 321 -65.11 -100.62 4.64
N VAL A 322 -65.08 -100.20 3.37
CA VAL A 322 -66.15 -99.48 2.68
C VAL A 322 -67.37 -100.37 2.37
N ASN A 323 -67.33 -101.68 2.62
CA ASN A 323 -68.32 -102.63 2.11
C ASN A 323 -69.51 -102.98 3.03
N LEU A 324 -69.72 -102.31 4.18
CA LEU A 324 -70.83 -102.63 5.11
C LEU A 324 -71.66 -101.44 5.62
N LEU A 325 -71.59 -100.27 4.97
CA LEU A 325 -72.38 -99.09 5.38
C LEU A 325 -73.69 -98.97 4.57
N ARG A 326 -74.81 -98.67 5.25
CA ARG A 326 -76.13 -98.43 4.65
C ARG A 326 -76.04 -97.33 3.57
N HIS A 327 -76.82 -97.48 2.50
CA HIS A 327 -76.80 -96.62 1.31
C HIS A 327 -77.02 -95.12 1.60
N GLU A 328 -77.67 -94.79 2.71
CA GLU A 328 -77.90 -93.42 3.19
C GLU A 328 -76.62 -92.73 3.72
N GLU A 329 -75.70 -93.44 4.39
CA GLU A 329 -74.49 -92.83 4.97
C GLU A 329 -73.40 -92.52 3.92
N ARG A 330 -73.36 -93.27 2.80
CA ARG A 330 -72.46 -92.98 1.66
C ARG A 330 -72.84 -91.70 0.92
N ALA A 331 -74.13 -91.38 0.84
CA ALA A 331 -74.62 -90.13 0.24
C ALA A 331 -74.31 -88.93 1.15
N GLN A 332 -74.52 -89.08 2.47
CA GLN A 332 -74.20 -88.07 3.48
C GLN A 332 -72.70 -87.70 3.46
N ARG A 333 -71.78 -88.69 3.38
CA ARG A 333 -70.32 -88.45 3.33
C ARG A 333 -69.84 -87.82 2.02
N ARG A 334 -70.37 -88.21 0.85
CA ARG A 334 -70.05 -87.52 -0.43
C ARG A 334 -70.55 -86.07 -0.43
N SER A 335 -71.67 -85.79 0.23
CA SER A 335 -72.19 -84.42 0.36
C SER A 335 -71.31 -83.55 1.27
N SER A 336 -70.71 -84.12 2.34
CA SER A 336 -69.82 -83.38 3.25
C SER A 336 -68.46 -83.08 2.61
N VAL A 337 -67.88 -84.01 1.86
CA VAL A 337 -66.63 -83.79 1.11
C VAL A 337 -66.82 -82.71 0.04
N ARG A 338 -67.88 -82.81 -0.77
CA ARG A 338 -68.22 -81.76 -1.76
C ARG A 338 -68.46 -80.38 -1.13
N LYS A 339 -69.00 -80.34 0.10
CA LYS A 339 -69.21 -79.09 0.83
C LYS A 339 -67.88 -78.48 1.33
N ILE A 340 -66.92 -79.30 1.73
CA ILE A 340 -65.57 -78.87 2.14
C ILE A 340 -64.75 -78.42 0.92
N GLU A 341 -64.83 -79.16 -0.18
CA GLU A 341 -64.18 -78.82 -1.46
C GLU A 341 -64.70 -77.47 -2.00
N LYS A 342 -66.02 -77.26 -2.03
CA LYS A 342 -66.63 -75.96 -2.38
C LYS A 342 -66.26 -74.84 -1.41
N MET A 343 -66.04 -75.16 -0.13
CA MET A 343 -65.57 -74.18 0.87
C MET A 343 -64.11 -73.79 0.62
N LYS A 344 -63.24 -74.75 0.31
CA LYS A 344 -61.84 -74.52 -0.05
C LYS A 344 -61.75 -73.71 -1.34
N GLU A 345 -62.49 -74.07 -2.38
CA GLU A 345 -62.53 -73.33 -3.65
C GLU A 345 -62.95 -71.87 -3.45
N LYS A 346 -63.97 -71.62 -2.61
CA LYS A 346 -64.39 -70.25 -2.25
C LYS A 346 -63.31 -69.49 -1.48
N ARG A 347 -62.57 -70.16 -0.57
CA ARG A 347 -61.45 -69.54 0.17
C ARG A 347 -60.23 -69.31 -0.75
N GLN A 348 -59.99 -70.19 -1.71
CA GLN A 348 -58.95 -70.06 -2.73
C GLN A 348 -59.22 -68.86 -3.63
N ALA A 349 -60.44 -68.70 -4.14
CA ALA A 349 -60.84 -67.55 -4.93
C ALA A 349 -60.66 -66.23 -4.16
N LYS A 350 -61.08 -66.20 -2.88
CA LYS A 350 -60.92 -65.03 -2.01
C LYS A 350 -59.45 -64.71 -1.69
N TYR A 351 -58.62 -65.72 -1.49
CA TYR A 351 -57.17 -65.54 -1.35
C TYR A 351 -56.54 -64.99 -2.62
N SER A 352 -56.86 -65.56 -3.80
CA SER A 352 -56.34 -65.07 -5.08
C SER A 352 -56.74 -63.61 -5.35
N GLU A 353 -57.97 -63.21 -5.03
CA GLU A 353 -58.43 -61.83 -5.14
C GLU A 353 -57.67 -60.89 -4.18
N ASN A 354 -57.55 -61.26 -2.90
CA ASN A 354 -56.84 -60.46 -1.90
C ASN A 354 -55.34 -60.37 -2.20
N LYS A 355 -54.73 -61.44 -2.69
CA LYS A 355 -53.31 -61.47 -3.10
C LYS A 355 -53.06 -60.55 -4.29
N LEU A 356 -53.98 -60.52 -5.26
CA LEU A 356 -53.90 -59.59 -6.39
C LEU A 356 -54.06 -58.13 -5.95
N LYS A 357 -55.01 -57.83 -5.06
CA LYS A 357 -55.18 -56.48 -4.46
C LYS A 357 -53.94 -56.04 -3.68
N CYS A 358 -53.38 -56.92 -2.85
CA CYS A 358 -52.13 -56.66 -2.13
C CYS A 358 -50.96 -56.42 -3.09
N THR A 359 -50.86 -57.18 -4.18
CA THR A 359 -49.77 -57.02 -5.18
C THR A 359 -49.88 -55.68 -5.90
N LYS A 360 -51.09 -55.26 -6.31
CA LYS A 360 -51.33 -53.95 -6.93
C LYS A 360 -50.97 -52.82 -5.98
N ALA A 361 -51.48 -52.85 -4.75
CA ALA A 361 -51.17 -51.83 -3.74
C ALA A 361 -49.68 -51.77 -3.37
N ARG A 362 -48.97 -52.91 -3.36
CA ARG A 362 -47.51 -52.95 -3.18
C ARG A 362 -46.77 -52.29 -4.34
N ASN A 363 -47.18 -52.57 -5.58
CA ASN A 363 -46.55 -51.96 -6.75
C ASN A 363 -46.78 -50.44 -6.75
N ASP A 364 -47.99 -49.97 -6.43
CA ASP A 364 -48.30 -48.54 -6.29
C ASP A 364 -47.46 -47.90 -5.16
N TYR A 365 -47.29 -48.59 -4.03
CA TYR A 365 -46.42 -48.12 -2.95
C TYR A 365 -44.96 -47.98 -3.40
N LEU A 366 -44.40 -48.98 -4.09
CA LEU A 366 -43.02 -48.94 -4.58
C LEU A 366 -42.79 -47.83 -5.61
N LEU A 367 -43.76 -47.58 -6.49
CA LEU A 367 -43.71 -46.48 -7.46
C LEU A 367 -43.73 -45.11 -6.77
N ASN A 368 -44.63 -44.93 -5.79
CA ASN A 368 -44.71 -43.68 -5.01
C ASN A 368 -43.48 -43.48 -4.12
N LEU A 369 -42.89 -44.55 -3.58
CA LEU A 369 -41.65 -44.50 -2.80
C LEU A 369 -40.48 -44.02 -3.67
N ALA A 370 -40.35 -44.55 -4.90
CA ALA A 370 -39.32 -44.11 -5.84
C ALA A 370 -39.50 -42.64 -6.25
N ALA A 371 -40.74 -42.20 -6.54
CA ALA A 371 -41.04 -40.82 -6.85
C ALA A 371 -40.74 -39.87 -5.67
N THR A 372 -41.16 -40.24 -4.46
CA THR A 372 -40.91 -39.46 -3.23
C THR A 372 -39.41 -39.30 -2.97
N ASN A 373 -38.64 -40.38 -3.07
CA ASN A 373 -37.18 -40.33 -2.89
C ASN A 373 -36.51 -39.44 -3.95
N ALA A 374 -36.97 -39.46 -5.20
CA ALA A 374 -36.45 -38.58 -6.24
C ALA A 374 -36.74 -37.09 -5.96
N VAL A 375 -37.95 -36.77 -5.49
CA VAL A 375 -38.33 -35.39 -5.11
C VAL A 375 -37.54 -34.91 -3.88
N VAL A 376 -37.38 -35.75 -2.86
CA VAL A 376 -36.56 -35.44 -1.66
C VAL A 376 -35.11 -35.20 -2.05
N ALA A 377 -34.54 -36.05 -2.91
CA ALA A 377 -33.17 -35.89 -3.38
C ALA A 377 -33.00 -34.60 -4.19
N LYS A 378 -33.91 -34.31 -5.12
CA LYS A 378 -33.89 -33.07 -5.90
C LYS A 378 -33.98 -31.83 -5.00
N TYR A 379 -34.87 -31.85 -4.00
CA TYR A 379 -35.06 -30.77 -3.04
C TYR A 379 -33.76 -30.42 -2.30
N TYR A 380 -33.08 -31.41 -1.71
CA TYR A 380 -31.90 -31.16 -0.88
C TYR A 380 -30.59 -31.01 -1.67
N ILE A 381 -30.47 -31.63 -2.85
CA ILE A 381 -29.23 -31.60 -3.63
C ILE A 381 -29.17 -30.37 -4.55
N HIS A 382 -30.29 -29.99 -5.18
CA HIS A 382 -30.31 -28.96 -6.22
C HIS A 382 -31.07 -27.72 -5.77
N ASP A 383 -32.34 -27.91 -5.47
CA ASP A 383 -33.34 -26.88 -5.20
C ASP A 383 -32.95 -25.95 -4.02
N VAL A 384 -32.42 -26.49 -2.92
CA VAL A 384 -31.87 -25.69 -1.81
C VAL A 384 -30.60 -24.92 -2.20
N SER A 385 -29.74 -25.51 -3.03
CA SER A 385 -28.51 -24.85 -3.51
C SER A 385 -28.84 -23.67 -4.41
N ASP A 386 -29.74 -23.88 -5.39
CA ASP A 386 -30.17 -22.84 -6.34
C ASP A 386 -30.85 -21.66 -5.61
N MET A 387 -31.56 -21.95 -4.52
CA MET A 387 -32.18 -20.93 -3.66
C MET A 387 -31.12 -20.08 -2.94
N ILE A 388 -30.02 -20.68 -2.46
CA ILE A 388 -28.91 -19.95 -1.85
C ILE A 388 -28.24 -19.05 -2.89
N ASP A 389 -27.96 -19.57 -4.08
CA ASP A 389 -27.35 -18.80 -5.17
C ASP A 389 -28.20 -17.60 -5.59
N CYS A 390 -29.53 -17.76 -5.59
CA CYS A 390 -30.48 -16.68 -5.84
C CYS A 390 -30.48 -15.61 -4.72
N CYS A 391 -30.26 -16.02 -3.46
CA CYS A 391 -30.18 -15.13 -2.31
C CYS A 391 -28.86 -14.34 -2.26
N ASP A 392 -27.78 -14.90 -2.80
CA ASP A 392 -26.45 -14.26 -2.87
C ASP A 392 -26.27 -13.35 -4.10
N LEU A 393 -27.30 -13.24 -4.95
CA LEU A 393 -27.23 -12.54 -6.22
C LEU A 393 -26.81 -11.07 -6.05
N GLY A 394 -25.59 -10.75 -6.50
CA GLY A 394 -25.07 -9.39 -6.55
C GLY A 394 -24.49 -8.85 -5.24
N TYR A 395 -24.59 -9.58 -4.12
CA TYR A 395 -24.05 -9.14 -2.81
C TYR A 395 -22.51 -9.06 -2.86
N HIS A 396 -21.85 -10.17 -3.19
CA HIS A 396 -20.39 -10.23 -3.26
C HIS A 396 -19.80 -9.24 -4.30
N ALA A 397 -20.45 -9.11 -5.45
CA ALA A 397 -20.04 -8.16 -6.49
C ALA A 397 -20.13 -6.70 -6.01
N SER A 398 -21.20 -6.34 -5.29
CA SER A 398 -21.39 -5.00 -4.75
C SER A 398 -20.42 -4.68 -3.61
N LEU A 399 -20.21 -5.64 -2.71
CA LEU A 399 -19.24 -5.52 -1.63
C LEU A 399 -17.81 -5.41 -2.15
N ALA A 400 -17.44 -6.22 -3.14
CA ALA A 400 -16.12 -6.18 -3.76
C ALA A 400 -15.88 -4.84 -4.49
N ARG A 401 -16.90 -4.25 -5.12
CA ARG A 401 -16.79 -2.89 -5.68
C ARG A 401 -16.54 -1.84 -4.61
N MET A 402 -17.26 -1.91 -3.48
CA MET A 402 -17.05 -1.00 -2.35
C MET A 402 -15.61 -1.08 -1.80
N PHE A 403 -15.10 -2.29 -1.53
CA PHE A 403 -13.72 -2.46 -1.06
C PHE A 403 -12.68 -2.01 -2.09
N ARG A 404 -12.92 -2.23 -3.39
CA ARG A 404 -12.04 -1.69 -4.43
C ARG A 404 -12.02 -0.16 -4.45
N THR A 405 -13.16 0.50 -4.21
CA THR A 405 -13.20 1.97 -4.06
C THR A 405 -12.40 2.43 -2.84
N TYR A 406 -12.55 1.75 -1.70
CA TYR A 406 -11.74 2.02 -0.50
C TYR A 406 -10.23 1.88 -0.78
N LEU A 407 -9.83 0.73 -1.34
CA LEU A 407 -8.42 0.46 -1.65
C LEU A 407 -7.86 1.46 -2.66
N SER A 408 -8.63 1.78 -3.70
CA SER A 408 -8.24 2.78 -4.69
C SER A 408 -8.01 4.15 -4.05
N ALA A 409 -8.85 4.58 -3.11
CA ALA A 409 -8.67 5.84 -2.42
C ALA A 409 -7.39 5.86 -1.56
N GLU A 410 -7.13 4.80 -0.79
CA GLU A 410 -5.92 4.65 0.01
C GLU A 410 -4.64 4.59 -0.85
N TYR A 411 -4.67 3.86 -1.98
CA TYR A 411 -3.53 3.82 -2.90
C TYR A 411 -3.21 5.19 -3.50
N ASN A 412 -4.22 5.95 -3.93
CA ASN A 412 -3.99 7.30 -4.47
C ASN A 412 -3.48 8.28 -3.39
N LEU A 413 -3.96 8.16 -2.15
CA LEU A 413 -3.43 8.94 -1.03
C LEU A 413 -1.93 8.65 -0.82
N GLU A 414 -1.53 7.38 -0.82
CA GLU A 414 -0.13 6.99 -0.65
C GLU A 414 0.73 7.43 -1.84
N THR A 415 0.22 7.34 -3.08
CA THR A 415 0.93 7.87 -4.26
C THR A 415 1.15 9.38 -4.16
N SER A 416 0.13 10.16 -3.83
CA SER A 416 0.25 11.62 -3.63
C SER A 416 1.26 11.95 -2.52
N ARG A 417 1.27 11.15 -1.44
CA ARG A 417 2.23 11.29 -0.36
C ARG A 417 3.65 11.03 -0.85
N HIS A 418 3.87 9.94 -1.58
CA HIS A 418 5.17 9.58 -2.13
C HIS A 418 5.71 10.67 -3.07
N GLU A 419 4.90 11.14 -4.03
CA GLU A 419 5.26 12.26 -4.92
C GLU A 419 5.67 13.53 -4.16
N GLY A 420 5.03 13.77 -3.01
CA GLY A 420 5.37 14.87 -2.12
C GLY A 420 6.70 14.72 -1.40
N LEU A 421 6.98 13.52 -0.92
CA LEU A 421 8.24 13.17 -0.26
C LEU A 421 9.39 13.22 -1.26
N ASP A 422 9.21 12.74 -2.49
CA ASP A 422 10.23 12.79 -3.55
C ASP A 422 10.65 14.23 -3.88
N LEU A 423 9.71 15.18 -3.87
CA LEU A 423 10.02 16.60 -4.05
C LEU A 423 10.86 17.17 -2.90
N ILE A 424 10.61 16.71 -1.67
CA ILE A 424 11.39 17.11 -0.49
C ILE A 424 12.78 16.49 -0.56
N GLU A 425 12.88 15.19 -0.87
CA GLU A 425 14.14 14.47 -1.04
C GLU A 425 15.00 15.16 -2.11
N SER A 426 14.43 15.43 -3.27
CA SER A 426 15.12 16.18 -4.33
C SER A 426 15.60 17.57 -3.86
N ALA A 427 14.82 18.27 -3.03
CA ALA A 427 15.26 19.56 -2.50
C ALA A 427 16.39 19.43 -1.46
N VAL A 428 16.37 18.37 -0.65
CA VAL A 428 17.45 18.03 0.29
C VAL A 428 18.74 17.70 -0.46
N ASP A 429 18.67 16.92 -1.54
CA ASP A 429 19.83 16.62 -2.39
C ASP A 429 20.41 17.86 -3.07
N ASN A 430 19.56 18.87 -3.31
CA ASN A 430 19.95 20.15 -3.90
C ASN A 430 20.39 21.22 -2.86
N LEU A 431 20.61 20.84 -1.59
CA LEU A 431 21.18 21.75 -0.59
C LEU A 431 22.62 22.13 -0.96
N ASP A 432 22.84 23.42 -1.26
CA ASP A 432 24.15 23.91 -1.70
C ASP A 432 24.51 25.24 -1.01
N SER A 433 25.38 25.12 -0.01
CA SER A 433 25.92 26.27 0.74
C SER A 433 26.70 27.26 -0.14
N ARG A 434 27.35 26.77 -1.22
CA ARG A 434 28.11 27.62 -2.13
C ARG A 434 27.17 28.39 -3.02
N SER A 435 26.16 27.76 -3.61
CA SER A 435 25.13 28.44 -4.40
C SER A 435 24.40 29.50 -3.57
N ASP A 436 23.98 29.14 -2.35
CA ASP A 436 23.30 30.07 -1.43
C ASP A 436 24.17 31.27 -1.05
N LYS A 437 25.47 31.06 -0.82
CA LYS A 437 26.42 32.17 -0.61
C LYS A 437 26.44 33.15 -1.78
N HIS A 438 26.50 32.66 -3.02
CA HIS A 438 26.50 33.54 -4.21
C HIS A 438 25.17 34.30 -4.30
N LYS A 439 24.03 33.63 -4.10
CA LYS A 439 22.73 34.30 -4.07
C LYS A 439 22.67 35.42 -3.03
N ILE A 440 23.20 35.20 -1.83
CA ILE A 440 23.25 36.23 -0.76
C ILE A 440 24.14 37.41 -1.19
N MET A 441 25.32 37.12 -1.75
CA MET A 441 26.23 38.16 -2.23
C MET A 441 25.61 38.99 -3.36
N ASP A 442 24.89 38.36 -4.27
CA ASP A 442 24.19 39.02 -5.37
C ASP A 442 22.97 39.83 -4.88
N MET A 443 22.18 39.26 -3.96
CA MET A 443 21.01 39.90 -3.37
C MET A 443 21.36 41.17 -2.59
N TYR A 444 22.54 41.19 -1.95
CA TYR A 444 23.06 42.34 -1.22
C TYR A 444 24.35 42.89 -1.86
N ASN A 445 24.38 42.99 -3.19
CA ASN A 445 25.58 43.41 -3.93
C ASN A 445 26.19 44.73 -3.43
N GLN A 446 25.36 45.68 -2.99
CA GLN A 446 25.75 46.96 -2.42
C GLN A 446 26.58 46.85 -1.14
N VAL A 447 26.43 45.75 -0.38
CA VAL A 447 27.17 45.47 0.85
C VAL A 447 28.52 44.79 0.54
N PHE A 448 28.55 43.95 -0.50
CA PHE A 448 29.71 43.11 -0.82
C PHE A 448 30.58 43.63 -1.99
N CYS A 449 30.14 44.68 -2.68
CA CYS A 449 30.89 45.35 -3.74
C CYS A 449 32.21 45.92 -3.19
N PRO A 450 33.37 45.58 -3.79
CA PRO A 450 34.64 46.20 -3.40
C PRO A 450 34.61 47.72 -3.63
N PRO A 451 35.10 48.53 -2.69
CA PRO A 451 35.21 49.97 -2.89
C PRO A 451 36.22 50.31 -3.99
N MET A 452 36.16 51.55 -4.50
CA MET A 452 37.17 52.07 -5.43
C MET A 452 38.56 51.98 -4.81
N ARG A 453 39.57 51.70 -5.64
CA ARG A 453 40.96 51.66 -5.18
C ARG A 453 41.38 53.05 -4.75
N PHE A 454 42.18 53.12 -3.69
CA PHE A 454 42.83 54.36 -3.29
C PHE A 454 43.90 54.73 -4.32
N GLU A 455 43.90 55.98 -4.75
CA GLU A 455 44.89 56.55 -5.66
C GLU A 455 45.84 57.48 -4.89
N TYR A 456 47.05 57.65 -5.42
CA TYR A 456 47.99 58.65 -4.89
C TYR A 456 47.41 60.04 -5.14
N LEU A 457 47.30 60.85 -4.09
CA LEU A 457 46.84 62.23 -4.15
C LEU A 457 48.06 63.17 -4.06
N PRO A 458 48.45 63.85 -5.15
CA PRO A 458 49.57 64.77 -5.14
C PRO A 458 49.39 65.88 -4.10
N HIS A 459 50.38 66.08 -3.25
CA HIS A 459 50.39 67.22 -2.33
C HIS A 459 51.03 68.42 -3.04
N MET A 460 50.31 69.55 -3.14
CA MET A 460 50.81 70.79 -3.73
C MET A 460 51.35 70.65 -5.17
N GLY A 461 50.76 69.75 -5.97
CA GLY A 461 51.16 69.55 -7.36
C GLY A 461 52.42 68.71 -7.56
N ASP A 462 52.80 67.89 -6.57
CA ASP A 462 53.91 66.93 -6.69
C ASP A 462 53.75 66.04 -7.94
N GLU A 463 54.67 66.18 -8.89
CA GLU A 463 54.68 65.44 -10.15
C GLU A 463 55.22 64.01 -10.00
N VAL A 464 55.80 63.66 -8.84
CA VAL A 464 56.42 62.35 -8.59
C VAL A 464 55.41 61.37 -8.00
N CYS A 465 54.86 60.49 -8.85
CA CYS A 465 53.86 59.48 -8.46
C CYS A 465 54.43 58.05 -8.29
N GLN A 466 55.76 57.89 -8.35
CA GLN A 466 56.46 56.59 -8.31
C GLN A 466 57.59 56.60 -7.28
N VAL A 467 58.01 55.42 -6.82
CA VAL A 467 59.12 55.29 -5.87
C VAL A 467 60.44 55.64 -6.56
N SER A 468 61.11 56.70 -6.11
CA SER A 468 62.43 57.10 -6.63
C SER A 468 63.55 56.30 -5.98
N ALA A 469 64.36 55.62 -6.80
CA ALA A 469 65.51 54.82 -6.37
C ALA A 469 66.85 55.45 -6.75
N GLN A 470 66.96 56.79 -6.67
CA GLN A 470 68.21 57.52 -6.92
C GLN A 470 69.12 57.54 -5.67
N GLN A 471 70.42 57.74 -5.85
CA GLN A 471 71.34 57.93 -4.72
C GLN A 471 71.05 59.24 -3.98
N PRO A 472 71.14 59.28 -2.63
CA PRO A 472 71.63 58.23 -1.71
C PRO A 472 70.57 57.22 -1.23
N VAL A 473 69.29 57.42 -1.55
CA VAL A 473 68.15 56.67 -1.01
C VAL A 473 68.09 55.22 -1.51
N GLN A 474 68.69 54.94 -2.68
CA GLN A 474 68.74 53.61 -3.29
C GLN A 474 69.30 52.52 -2.34
N THR A 475 70.36 52.82 -1.59
CA THR A 475 71.00 51.86 -0.68
C THR A 475 70.07 51.45 0.47
N GLU A 476 69.34 52.42 1.05
CA GLU A 476 68.36 52.15 2.11
C GLU A 476 67.18 51.32 1.57
N LEU A 477 66.72 51.61 0.35
CA LEU A 477 65.64 50.84 -0.30
C LEU A 477 66.07 49.40 -0.60
N LEU A 478 67.33 49.19 -1.02
CA LEU A 478 67.90 47.85 -1.26
C LEU A 478 68.00 47.04 0.04
N MET A 479 68.49 47.64 1.12
CA MET A 479 68.51 47.01 2.45
C MET A 479 67.10 46.64 2.91
N ARG A 480 66.14 47.57 2.73
CA ARG A 480 64.73 47.34 3.09
C ARG A 480 64.11 46.22 2.25
N TYR A 481 64.44 46.13 0.97
CA TYR A 481 64.00 45.04 0.10
C TYR A 481 64.46 43.68 0.62
N HIS A 482 65.75 43.51 0.92
CA HIS A 482 66.26 42.24 1.46
C HIS A 482 65.68 41.91 2.84
N GLN A 483 65.49 42.91 3.70
CA GLN A 483 64.84 42.73 5.01
C GLN A 483 63.39 42.23 4.85
N LEU A 484 62.63 42.81 3.92
CA LEU A 484 61.26 42.36 3.61
C LEU A 484 61.27 40.95 3.02
N GLN A 485 62.21 40.64 2.13
CA GLN A 485 62.33 39.33 1.48
C GLN A 485 62.59 38.22 2.50
N SER A 486 63.54 38.42 3.42
CA SER A 486 63.85 37.47 4.50
C SER A 486 62.63 37.28 5.43
N ARG A 487 62.02 38.37 5.88
CA ARG A 487 60.84 38.30 6.77
C ARG A 487 59.64 37.61 6.12
N LEU A 488 59.40 37.87 4.82
CA LEU A 488 58.34 37.21 4.07
C LEU A 488 58.56 35.71 3.92
N ALA A 489 59.81 35.26 3.76
CA ALA A 489 60.12 33.83 3.67
C ALA A 489 59.72 33.10 4.95
N THR A 490 60.07 33.64 6.12
CA THR A 490 59.70 33.06 7.42
C THR A 490 58.19 33.06 7.64
N LEU A 491 57.53 34.22 7.48
CA LEU A 491 56.09 34.35 7.72
C LEU A 491 55.26 33.45 6.79
N LYS A 492 55.70 33.23 5.56
CA LYS A 492 55.01 32.31 4.62
C LYS A 492 55.05 30.87 5.10
N ILE A 493 56.16 30.42 5.69
CA ILE A 493 56.29 29.06 6.23
C ILE A 493 55.40 28.91 7.47
N GLU A 494 55.51 29.83 8.43
CA GLU A 494 54.71 29.82 9.66
C GLU A 494 53.20 29.81 9.36
N ASN A 495 52.75 30.69 8.45
CA ASN A 495 51.33 30.77 8.12
C ASN A 495 50.83 29.56 7.32
N GLU A 496 51.70 28.94 6.52
CA GLU A 496 51.38 27.70 5.80
C GLU A 496 51.20 26.52 6.77
N GLU A 497 51.96 26.46 7.86
CA GLU A 497 51.75 25.47 8.92
C GLU A 497 50.40 25.69 9.62
N VAL A 498 50.07 26.93 9.97
CA VAL A 498 48.75 27.27 10.55
C VAL A 498 47.62 26.88 9.59
N ARG A 499 47.77 27.14 8.28
CA ARG A 499 46.79 26.74 7.25
C ARG A 499 46.58 25.23 7.22
N LYS A 500 47.64 24.43 7.29
CA LYS A 500 47.52 22.96 7.32
C LYS A 500 46.78 22.47 8.57
N THR A 501 47.07 23.04 9.74
CA THR A 501 46.33 22.73 10.97
C THR A 501 44.86 23.11 10.85
N LEU A 502 44.57 24.27 10.26
CA LEU A 502 43.21 24.74 10.00
C LEU A 502 42.44 23.80 9.06
N ASP A 503 43.04 23.40 7.94
CA ASP A 503 42.42 22.49 6.97
C ASP A 503 42.17 21.10 7.58
N ALA A 504 43.11 20.56 8.36
CA ALA A 504 42.93 19.30 9.07
C ALA A 504 41.78 19.38 10.09
N THR A 505 41.70 20.48 10.86
CA THR A 505 40.61 20.71 11.82
C THR A 505 39.26 20.84 11.11
N MET A 506 39.22 21.53 9.96
CA MET A 506 38.03 21.66 9.13
C MET A 506 37.54 20.29 8.62
N GLN A 507 38.46 19.43 8.20
CA GLN A 507 38.12 18.07 7.79
C GLN A 507 37.53 17.27 8.96
N THR A 508 38.13 17.34 10.15
CA THR A 508 37.57 16.67 11.33
C THR A 508 36.17 17.19 11.69
N LEU A 509 35.92 18.50 11.55
CA LEU A 509 34.59 19.07 11.72
C LEU A 509 33.60 18.57 10.67
N GLN A 510 34.01 18.46 9.40
CA GLN A 510 33.17 17.89 8.35
C GLN A 510 32.82 16.44 8.66
N ASP A 511 33.80 15.61 9.02
CA ASP A 511 33.59 14.20 9.36
C ASP A 511 32.62 14.03 10.54
N MET A 512 32.66 14.94 11.53
CA MET A 512 31.70 14.95 12.64
C MET A 512 30.29 15.38 12.23
N LEU A 513 30.15 16.25 11.23
CA LEU A 513 28.88 16.83 10.80
C LEU A 513 28.17 16.02 9.71
N THR A 514 28.89 15.21 8.94
CA THR A 514 28.35 14.41 7.83
C THR A 514 28.08 12.95 8.23
N VAL A 515 27.93 12.66 9.52
CA VAL A 515 27.54 11.33 10.00
C VAL A 515 26.12 11.02 9.51
N GLU A 516 25.92 9.85 8.89
CA GLU A 516 24.62 9.40 8.39
C GLU A 516 23.78 8.77 9.52
N ASP A 517 23.15 9.60 10.36
CA ASP A 517 22.34 9.16 11.51
C ASP A 517 20.83 9.39 11.34
N PHE A 518 20.37 9.50 10.09
CA PHE A 518 18.97 9.78 9.74
C PHE A 518 18.11 8.54 9.44
N ASP A 519 18.70 7.34 9.26
CA ASP A 519 17.93 6.11 9.07
C ASP A 519 17.26 5.67 10.39
N VAL A 520 15.93 5.57 10.36
CA VAL A 520 15.08 5.22 11.51
C VAL A 520 14.28 3.94 11.27
N SER A 521 14.66 3.12 10.29
CA SER A 521 13.95 1.89 9.92
C SER A 521 13.72 0.95 11.12
N ASP A 522 14.70 0.88 12.04
CA ASP A 522 14.61 0.09 13.28
C ASP A 522 13.44 0.51 14.19
N ALA A 523 13.00 1.77 14.13
CA ALA A 523 11.88 2.26 14.92
C ALA A 523 10.53 1.70 14.46
N PHE A 524 10.44 1.20 13.22
CA PHE A 524 9.23 0.64 12.61
C PHE A 524 9.22 -0.90 12.58
N GLN A 525 10.22 -1.55 13.18
CA GLN A 525 10.24 -3.00 13.35
C GLN A 525 9.26 -3.42 14.45
N HIS A 526 8.11 -3.95 14.05
CA HIS A 526 7.12 -4.50 14.97
C HIS A 526 7.47 -5.97 15.27
N SER A 527 7.88 -6.27 16.50
CA SER A 527 7.99 -7.67 16.95
C SER A 527 6.63 -8.36 16.84
N ARG A 528 6.60 -9.59 16.29
CA ARG A 528 5.36 -10.41 16.19
C ARG A 528 4.80 -10.86 17.55
N SER A 529 5.41 -10.46 18.66
CA SER A 529 4.98 -10.80 20.01
C SER A 529 4.20 -9.63 20.63
N THR A 530 3.06 -9.93 21.25
CA THR A 530 2.20 -8.96 21.94
C THR A 530 2.77 -8.47 23.29
N GLU A 531 4.06 -8.70 23.56
CA GLU A 531 4.72 -8.22 24.76
C GLU A 531 5.39 -6.88 24.51
N SER A 532 4.87 -5.87 25.24
CA SER A 532 5.39 -4.52 25.45
C SER A 532 6.18 -3.87 24.29
N ILE A 533 5.60 -2.79 23.75
CA ILE A 533 6.33 -1.73 23.05
C ILE A 533 7.29 -1.06 24.04
N LYS A 534 8.36 -1.76 24.43
CA LYS A 534 9.56 -1.12 24.94
C LYS A 534 10.30 -0.67 23.70
N SER A 535 10.26 0.64 23.48
CA SER A 535 11.05 1.37 22.49
C SER A 535 12.46 0.78 22.39
N VAL A 536 12.72 0.01 21.33
CA VAL A 536 14.06 -0.51 20.99
C VAL A 536 15.04 0.64 20.72
N ALA A 537 14.52 1.84 20.43
CA ALA A 537 15.31 3.06 20.26
C ALA A 537 16.00 3.56 21.55
N SER A 538 15.69 2.99 22.73
CA SER A 538 16.13 3.54 24.02
C SER A 538 17.54 3.10 24.46
N GLU A 539 18.13 2.06 23.86
CA GLU A 539 19.41 1.47 24.31
C GLU A 539 20.58 1.63 23.32
N GLY A 540 20.38 2.32 22.19
CA GLY A 540 21.39 2.53 21.15
C GLY A 540 22.15 3.86 21.21
N TYR A 541 23.05 4.03 20.23
CA TYR A 541 23.92 5.17 19.85
C TYR A 541 23.42 6.60 20.18
N MET A 542 22.10 6.79 20.33
CA MET A 542 21.39 8.03 20.66
C MET A 542 21.04 8.23 22.15
N SER A 543 21.76 7.61 23.09
CA SER A 543 21.60 7.92 24.53
C SER A 543 21.90 9.39 24.82
N LYS A 544 21.07 10.06 25.64
CA LYS A 544 21.20 11.48 26.03
C LYS A 544 22.61 11.85 26.50
N LEU A 545 23.29 10.94 27.19
CA LEU A 545 24.65 11.16 27.70
C LEU A 545 25.71 11.13 26.58
N ASN A 546 25.57 10.23 25.60
CA ASN A 546 26.46 10.13 24.45
C ASN A 546 26.31 11.33 23.50
N ILE A 547 25.08 11.83 23.33
CA ILE A 547 24.79 13.04 22.53
C ILE A 547 25.47 14.27 23.16
N ALA A 548 25.35 14.44 24.48
CA ALA A 548 25.97 15.58 25.18
C ALA A 548 27.49 15.56 25.05
N LYS A 549 28.12 14.38 25.21
CA LYS A 549 29.57 14.22 25.07
C LYS A 549 30.06 14.55 23.65
N ARG A 550 29.36 14.07 22.60
CA ARG A 550 29.69 14.40 21.21
C ARG A 550 29.58 15.89 20.93
N ARG A 551 28.50 16.51 21.37
CA ARG A 551 28.28 17.95 21.20
C ARG A 551 29.37 18.78 21.88
N SER A 552 29.81 18.37 23.07
CA SER A 552 30.94 19.02 23.76
C SER A 552 32.24 18.93 22.95
N ASN A 553 32.56 17.74 22.42
CA ASN A 553 33.75 17.52 21.60
C ASN A 553 33.71 18.32 20.29
N GLN A 554 32.54 18.38 19.65
CA GLN A 554 32.32 19.20 18.46
C GLN A 554 32.57 20.68 18.77
N GLN A 555 32.00 21.22 19.84
CA GLN A 555 32.17 22.62 20.25
C GLN A 555 33.64 22.98 20.56
N GLU A 556 34.37 22.08 21.21
CA GLU A 556 35.80 22.26 21.47
C GLU A 556 36.60 22.33 20.16
N THR A 557 36.28 21.46 19.21
CA THR A 557 36.91 21.44 17.89
C THR A 557 36.56 22.70 17.07
N GLU A 558 35.31 23.17 17.14
CA GLU A 558 34.88 24.43 16.52
C GLU A 558 35.64 25.63 17.08
N LEU A 559 35.79 25.70 18.41
CA LEU A 559 36.54 26.76 19.08
C LEU A 559 38.01 26.76 18.65
N PHE A 560 38.62 25.57 18.55
CA PHE A 560 39.98 25.42 18.05
C PHE A 560 40.10 25.86 16.58
N TYR A 561 39.14 25.49 15.72
CA TYR A 561 39.08 25.94 14.33
C TYR A 561 39.05 27.47 14.22
N PHE A 562 38.16 28.15 14.95
CA PHE A 562 38.07 29.62 14.89
C PHE A 562 39.33 30.30 15.44
N THR A 563 39.97 29.69 16.45
CA THR A 563 41.25 30.18 16.98
C THR A 563 42.32 30.14 15.91
N LYS A 564 42.45 29.01 15.18
CA LYS A 564 43.41 28.87 14.08
C LYS A 564 43.05 29.69 12.86
N PHE A 565 41.77 29.87 12.55
CA PHE A 565 41.32 30.72 11.45
C PHE A 565 41.71 32.18 11.69
N LYS A 566 41.55 32.68 12.91
CA LYS A 566 41.98 34.03 13.31
C LYS A 566 43.50 34.19 13.20
N GLU A 567 44.27 33.20 13.65
CA GLU A 567 45.74 33.18 13.52
C GLU A 567 46.18 33.24 12.04
N TYR A 568 45.58 32.39 11.19
CA TYR A 568 45.81 32.37 9.74
C TYR A 568 45.49 33.71 9.08
N LEU A 569 44.33 34.31 9.37
CA LEU A 569 43.94 35.59 8.79
C LEU A 569 44.91 36.71 9.16
N ASN A 570 45.35 36.77 10.43
CA ASN A 570 46.31 37.76 10.88
C ASN A 570 47.67 37.60 10.18
N GLY A 571 48.16 36.35 10.07
CA GLY A 571 49.38 36.04 9.33
C GLY A 571 49.28 36.39 7.85
N SER A 572 48.15 36.04 7.21
CA SER A 572 47.89 36.28 5.79
C SER A 572 47.82 37.78 5.47
N ASN A 573 47.12 38.55 6.31
CA ASN A 573 47.04 40.00 6.20
C ASN A 573 48.41 40.67 6.30
N LEU A 574 49.27 40.21 7.23
CA LEU A 574 50.63 40.72 7.36
C LEU A 574 51.47 40.38 6.12
N ILE A 575 51.38 39.15 5.61
CA ILE A 575 52.08 38.72 4.39
C ILE A 575 51.66 39.59 3.21
N ILE A 576 50.35 39.78 2.97
CA ILE A 576 49.85 40.60 1.84
C ILE A 576 50.39 42.04 1.94
N LYS A 577 50.41 42.63 3.14
CA LYS A 577 50.93 43.99 3.38
C LYS A 577 52.43 44.11 3.12
N LEU A 578 53.23 43.11 3.51
CA LEU A 578 54.67 43.12 3.30
C LEU A 578 55.03 42.76 1.86
N GLN A 579 54.29 41.82 1.25
CA GLN A 579 54.47 41.36 -0.12
C GLN A 579 54.22 42.49 -1.11
N SER A 580 53.15 43.28 -0.92
CA SER A 580 52.87 44.43 -1.80
C SER A 580 53.99 45.48 -1.78
N LYS A 581 54.56 45.76 -0.60
CA LYS A 581 55.72 46.66 -0.46
C LYS A 581 56.99 46.09 -1.10
N HIS A 582 57.24 44.80 -0.86
CA HIS A 582 58.36 44.09 -1.45
C HIS A 582 58.29 44.10 -2.99
N ASP A 583 57.11 43.83 -3.56
CA ASP A 583 56.92 43.75 -5.01
C ASP A 583 57.07 45.12 -5.68
N LEU A 584 56.59 46.19 -5.05
CA LEU A 584 56.81 47.55 -5.53
C LEU A 584 58.30 47.92 -5.51
N LEU A 585 59.01 47.62 -4.41
CA LEU A 585 60.46 47.87 -4.33
C LEU A 585 61.26 47.03 -5.32
N LYS A 586 60.83 45.78 -5.55
CA LYS A 586 61.44 44.89 -6.53
C LYS A 586 61.36 45.48 -7.94
N GLN A 587 60.21 46.03 -8.29
CA GLN A 587 59.99 46.67 -9.59
C GLN A 587 60.91 47.89 -9.73
N THR A 588 60.96 48.76 -8.73
CA THR A 588 61.72 50.03 -8.81
C THR A 588 63.24 49.83 -8.74
N LEU A 589 63.72 48.83 -7.99
CA LEU A 589 65.16 48.52 -7.90
C LEU A 589 65.67 47.70 -9.09
N GLY A 590 64.79 46.97 -9.79
CA GLY A 590 65.12 46.25 -11.02
C GLY A 590 65.22 47.14 -12.27
N GLU A 591 64.61 48.34 -12.25
CA GLU A 591 64.69 49.33 -13.33
C GLU A 591 65.94 50.24 -13.24
N GLY A 592 66.68 50.22 -12.12
CA GLY A 592 67.85 51.07 -11.87
C GLY A 592 69.16 50.69 -12.59
N GLU A 593 69.21 49.59 -13.34
CA GLU A 593 70.40 49.16 -14.11
C GLU A 593 70.38 49.55 -15.60
N ARG A 594 69.36 50.29 -16.08
CA ARG A 594 69.28 50.69 -17.49
C ARG A 594 68.87 52.14 -17.68
N ALA A 595 69.83 53.06 -17.57
CA ALA A 595 69.69 54.39 -18.11
C ALA A 595 71.04 54.92 -18.62
N GLU A 596 71.41 54.53 -19.85
CA GLU A 596 72.24 55.36 -20.73
C GLU A 596 72.03 54.95 -22.21
N CYS A 597 71.74 55.96 -23.04
CA CYS A 597 71.77 56.02 -24.52
C CYS A 597 70.65 55.36 -25.38
N GLY A 598 69.73 56.20 -25.86
CA GLY A 598 69.48 56.45 -27.30
C GLY A 598 69.07 55.32 -28.27
N THR A 599 67.78 55.29 -28.60
CA THR A 599 67.16 55.01 -29.93
C THR A 599 67.54 53.75 -30.73
N THR A 600 66.60 52.79 -30.86
CA THR A 600 65.96 52.27 -32.12
C THR A 600 65.23 50.93 -31.83
N ARG A 601 64.25 50.58 -32.69
CA ARG A 601 63.15 49.59 -32.49
C ARG A 601 63.58 48.11 -32.77
N PRO A 602 62.68 47.09 -32.61
CA PRO A 602 62.83 45.76 -31.93
C PRO A 602 63.28 44.59 -32.88
N PRO A 603 63.39 43.26 -32.54
CA PRO A 603 62.83 42.38 -31.47
C PRO A 603 63.90 41.51 -30.71
N THR A 604 63.69 40.70 -29.66
CA THR A 604 62.96 39.41 -29.57
C THR A 604 63.12 38.83 -28.14
N LEU A 605 62.03 38.30 -27.57
CA LEU A 605 61.82 37.30 -26.47
C LEU A 605 62.91 36.94 -25.42
N PRO A 606 62.55 36.83 -24.12
CA PRO A 606 63.22 35.99 -23.12
C PRO A 606 62.55 34.60 -22.92
N PRO A 607 63.23 33.62 -22.27
CA PRO A 607 62.85 32.21 -22.26
C PRO A 607 61.91 31.78 -21.11
N LYS A 608 61.14 30.72 -21.37
CA LYS A 608 60.28 29.91 -20.46
C LYS A 608 61.09 28.72 -19.88
N PRO A 609 60.61 27.90 -18.89
CA PRO A 609 59.22 27.77 -18.40
C PRO A 609 59.02 27.57 -16.87
N GLN A 610 57.93 28.11 -16.31
CA GLN A 610 57.13 27.40 -15.30
C GLN A 610 55.67 27.40 -15.76
N LYS A 611 55.00 26.25 -15.61
CA LYS A 611 53.75 25.85 -16.26
C LYS A 611 52.62 26.85 -16.02
N LEU A 612 52.50 27.81 -16.94
CA LEU A 612 51.29 28.58 -17.18
C LEU A 612 50.19 27.58 -17.59
N ARG A 613 49.06 27.60 -16.88
CA ARG A 613 47.81 27.04 -17.40
C ARG A 613 47.65 27.56 -18.83
N LYS A 614 47.45 26.66 -19.80
CA LYS A 614 47.13 27.01 -21.18
C LYS A 614 46.00 28.05 -21.15
N PRO A 615 46.16 29.24 -21.77
CA PRO A 615 45.01 30.08 -22.05
C PRO A 615 44.04 29.23 -22.86
N ARG A 616 42.75 29.24 -22.50
CA ARG A 616 41.72 28.66 -23.36
C ARG A 616 41.81 29.33 -24.74
N PRO A 617 41.66 28.60 -25.85
CA PRO A 617 41.62 29.19 -27.17
C PRO A 617 40.57 30.31 -27.19
N ARG A 618 40.96 31.51 -27.62
CA ARG A 618 39.98 32.54 -27.98
C ARG A 618 39.31 32.05 -29.26
N SER A 619 37.99 32.00 -29.25
CA SER A 619 37.19 31.73 -30.44
C SER A 619 37.62 32.67 -31.57
N VAL A 620 37.50 32.22 -32.82
CA VAL A 620 37.74 33.00 -34.04
C VAL A 620 36.90 34.30 -34.05
N TYR A 621 35.84 34.35 -33.26
CA TYR A 621 34.97 35.50 -33.04
C TYR A 621 35.32 36.19 -31.71
N ASN A 622 35.20 37.52 -31.67
CA ASN A 622 35.52 38.35 -30.48
C ASN A 622 34.62 38.05 -29.25
N HIS A 623 33.60 37.21 -29.42
CA HIS A 623 32.67 36.77 -28.39
C HIS A 623 32.74 35.25 -28.16
N LYS A 624 32.40 34.82 -26.94
CA LYS A 624 32.35 33.40 -26.57
C LYS A 624 31.15 32.72 -27.26
N LEU A 625 31.36 31.54 -27.82
CA LEU A 625 30.29 30.76 -28.45
C LEU A 625 29.36 30.17 -27.38
N PHE A 626 29.90 29.50 -26.36
CA PHE A 626 29.15 29.04 -25.20
C PHE A 626 29.23 30.07 -24.07
N ASN A 627 28.14 30.20 -23.31
CA ASN A 627 28.05 31.14 -22.18
C ASN A 627 28.21 32.62 -22.55
N GLY A 628 27.89 32.97 -23.80
CA GLY A 628 27.86 34.35 -24.29
C GLY A 628 26.46 34.75 -24.78
N ASN A 629 26.35 36.01 -25.22
CA ASN A 629 25.16 36.54 -25.85
C ASN A 629 25.10 36.11 -27.34
N MET A 630 24.04 35.34 -27.67
CA MET A 630 23.82 34.81 -29.01
C MET A 630 23.62 35.92 -30.07
N GLU A 631 22.97 37.02 -29.71
CA GLU A 631 22.73 38.12 -30.64
C GLU A 631 24.02 38.83 -31.04
N THR A 632 24.93 39.05 -30.07
CA THR A 632 26.25 39.61 -30.36
C THR A 632 27.11 38.65 -31.17
N PHE A 633 27.02 37.34 -30.89
CA PHE A 633 27.75 36.33 -31.65
C PHE A 633 27.28 36.25 -33.11
N ILE A 634 25.96 36.28 -33.36
CA ILE A 634 25.39 36.26 -34.71
C ILE A 634 25.72 37.55 -35.48
N LYS A 635 25.72 38.70 -34.80
CA LYS A 635 26.09 39.98 -35.39
C LYS A 635 27.57 40.01 -35.84
N ASP A 636 28.47 39.42 -35.04
CA ASP A 636 29.90 39.38 -35.32
C ASP A 636 30.31 38.28 -36.31
N SER A 637 29.65 37.11 -36.26
CA SER A 637 29.92 35.99 -37.17
C SER A 637 29.25 36.15 -38.54
N GLY A 638 28.19 36.96 -38.64
CA GLY A 638 27.40 37.15 -39.86
C GLY A 638 26.52 35.95 -40.23
N GLN A 639 26.53 34.88 -39.41
CA GLN A 639 25.73 33.67 -39.65
C GLN A 639 24.32 33.83 -39.05
N PRO A 640 23.24 33.55 -39.79
CA PRO A 640 21.88 33.70 -39.26
C PRO A 640 21.54 32.69 -38.17
N ILE A 641 22.22 31.54 -38.16
CA ILE A 641 22.12 30.47 -37.16
C ILE A 641 23.54 30.12 -36.72
N PRO A 642 23.83 29.98 -35.41
CA PRO A 642 25.15 29.59 -34.95
C PRO A 642 25.54 28.20 -35.46
N LEU A 643 26.76 28.06 -36.00
CA LEU A 643 27.27 26.80 -36.57
C LEU A 643 27.08 25.57 -35.66
N VAL A 644 27.25 25.73 -34.34
CA VAL A 644 27.02 24.66 -33.36
C VAL A 644 25.57 24.14 -33.37
N VAL A 645 24.58 25.03 -33.57
CA VAL A 645 23.16 24.64 -33.65
C VAL A 645 22.90 23.95 -34.98
N GLU A 646 23.42 24.50 -36.07
CA GLU A 646 23.25 23.95 -37.42
C GLU A 646 23.85 22.54 -37.55
N SER A 647 25.12 22.37 -37.17
CA SER A 647 25.84 21.11 -37.31
C SER A 647 25.35 20.03 -36.35
N CYS A 648 25.02 20.36 -35.10
CA CYS A 648 24.41 19.38 -34.18
C CYS A 648 23.04 18.90 -34.68
N ILE A 649 22.17 19.81 -35.16
CA ILE A 649 20.85 19.42 -35.69
C ILE A 649 21.01 18.59 -36.96
N ARG A 650 21.92 18.97 -37.88
CA ARG A 650 22.20 18.19 -39.10
C ARG A 650 22.65 16.78 -38.74
N TYR A 651 23.61 16.64 -37.83
CA TYR A 651 24.13 15.33 -37.41
C TYR A 651 23.04 14.47 -36.76
N ILE A 652 22.19 15.06 -35.90
CA ILE A 652 21.07 14.33 -35.28
C ILE A 652 20.02 13.91 -36.32
N ASN A 653 19.75 14.73 -37.33
CA ASN A 653 18.86 14.37 -38.42
C ASN A 653 19.38 13.22 -39.29
N LEU A 654 20.71 13.13 -39.48
CA LEU A 654 21.31 12.10 -40.30
C LEU A 654 21.40 10.74 -39.58
N TYR A 655 21.72 10.75 -38.27
CA TYR A 655 22.08 9.52 -37.56
C TYR A 655 21.17 9.21 -36.35
N GLY A 656 20.47 10.20 -35.80
CA GLY A 656 19.81 10.09 -34.51
C GLY A 656 18.32 9.79 -34.56
N LEU A 657 17.60 10.07 -35.65
CA LEU A 657 16.12 10.06 -35.67
C LEU A 657 15.47 8.72 -35.29
N GLN A 658 16.17 7.59 -35.43
CA GLN A 658 15.65 6.28 -35.03
C GLN A 658 15.92 5.93 -33.54
N GLN A 659 16.74 6.71 -32.85
CA GLN A 659 17.12 6.44 -31.48
C GLN A 659 16.08 6.98 -30.49
N GLN A 660 15.54 6.13 -29.64
CA GLN A 660 14.55 6.54 -28.66
C GLN A 660 15.22 7.32 -27.52
N GLY A 661 14.71 8.51 -27.22
CA GLY A 661 15.14 9.28 -26.05
C GLY A 661 16.49 10.01 -26.18
N ILE A 662 16.89 10.42 -27.40
CA ILE A 662 18.12 11.17 -27.71
C ILE A 662 18.39 12.32 -26.74
N PHE A 663 17.36 13.08 -26.36
CA PHE A 663 17.51 14.19 -25.42
C PHE A 663 17.36 13.80 -23.94
N ARG A 664 16.88 12.59 -23.64
CA ARG A 664 16.67 12.06 -22.29
C ARG A 664 17.87 11.28 -21.76
N VAL A 665 18.56 10.52 -22.61
CA VAL A 665 19.77 9.78 -22.24
C VAL A 665 20.97 10.74 -22.20
N PRO A 666 21.79 10.73 -21.12
CA PRO A 666 23.00 11.56 -21.07
C PRO A 666 24.12 10.94 -21.91
N GLY A 667 24.75 11.75 -22.77
CA GLY A 667 25.98 11.38 -23.46
C GLY A 667 27.23 11.47 -22.58
N SER A 668 28.35 10.95 -23.10
CA SER A 668 29.64 10.98 -22.43
C SER A 668 30.09 12.40 -22.13
N GLN A 669 30.28 12.74 -20.85
CA GLN A 669 30.67 14.10 -20.45
C GLN A 669 32.06 14.50 -20.97
N VAL A 670 32.94 13.53 -21.22
CA VAL A 670 34.26 13.78 -21.80
C VAL A 670 34.09 14.24 -23.24
N GLU A 671 33.33 13.47 -24.02
CA GLU A 671 33.08 13.72 -25.45
C GLU A 671 32.25 14.99 -25.68
N VAL A 672 31.23 15.26 -24.86
CA VAL A 672 30.48 16.53 -24.87
C VAL A 672 31.43 17.72 -24.70
N ASN A 673 32.40 17.63 -23.79
CA ASN A 673 33.37 18.69 -23.58
C ASN A 673 34.36 18.79 -24.75
N ASP A 674 34.76 17.68 -25.36
CA ASP A 674 35.68 17.68 -26.50
C ASP A 674 35.04 18.30 -27.74
N ILE A 675 33.81 17.91 -28.09
CA ILE A 675 33.03 18.49 -29.18
C ILE A 675 32.81 20.00 -28.94
N LYS A 676 32.40 20.37 -27.72
CA LYS A 676 32.26 21.79 -27.32
C LYS A 676 33.56 22.57 -27.53
N ASN A 677 34.69 22.02 -27.07
CA ASN A 677 35.98 22.69 -27.16
C ASN A 677 36.43 22.86 -28.62
N SER A 678 36.04 21.96 -29.53
CA SER A 678 36.29 22.10 -30.97
C SER A 678 35.48 23.25 -31.57
N PHE A 679 34.18 23.35 -31.25
CA PHE A 679 33.36 24.50 -31.67
C PHE A 679 33.88 25.83 -31.11
N GLU A 680 34.35 25.88 -29.86
CA GLU A 680 34.98 27.07 -29.27
C GLU A 680 36.32 27.46 -29.93
N ARG A 681 37.01 26.52 -30.60
CA ARG A 681 38.19 26.81 -31.44
C ARG A 681 37.82 27.34 -32.82
N GLY A 682 36.53 27.33 -33.19
CA GLY A 682 36.06 27.67 -34.53
C GLY A 682 36.14 26.50 -35.53
N GLU A 683 36.35 25.28 -35.04
CA GLU A 683 36.32 24.04 -35.84
C GLU A 683 34.91 23.43 -35.80
N ASP A 684 34.46 22.80 -36.88
CA ASP A 684 33.25 21.96 -36.87
C ASP A 684 33.62 20.48 -36.81
N PRO A 685 33.57 19.84 -35.62
CA PRO A 685 33.94 18.43 -35.46
C PRO A 685 32.89 17.47 -36.06
N LEU A 686 31.74 17.96 -36.54
CA LEU A 686 30.63 17.17 -37.06
C LEU A 686 30.50 17.26 -38.59
N ILE A 687 31.43 17.95 -39.28
CA ILE A 687 31.34 18.20 -40.73
C ILE A 687 31.54 16.94 -41.58
N ASP A 688 32.39 16.02 -41.13
CA ASP A 688 32.75 14.80 -41.86
C ASP A 688 31.91 13.58 -41.40
N ASP A 689 31.29 12.88 -42.34
CA ASP A 689 30.46 11.68 -42.10
C ASP A 689 31.26 10.45 -41.58
N GLN A 690 32.57 10.61 -41.35
CA GLN A 690 33.48 9.55 -40.87
C GLN A 690 33.72 9.60 -39.36
N SER A 691 33.25 10.65 -38.66
CA SER A 691 33.40 10.75 -37.21
C SER A 691 32.28 10.00 -36.49
N ASP A 692 32.62 8.87 -35.89
CA ASP A 692 31.74 8.02 -35.06
C ASP A 692 31.53 8.65 -33.66
N HIS A 693 30.95 9.86 -33.61
CA HIS A 693 30.61 10.53 -32.37
C HIS A 693 29.32 9.93 -31.80
N ASP A 694 29.27 9.72 -30.48
CA ASP A 694 28.04 9.28 -29.82
C ASP A 694 26.94 10.35 -30.00
N ILE A 695 25.81 9.92 -30.53
CA ILE A 695 24.66 10.78 -30.77
C ILE A 695 24.10 11.41 -29.50
N ASN A 696 24.18 10.72 -28.35
CA ASN A 696 23.74 11.29 -27.07
C ASN A 696 24.72 12.39 -26.61
N SER A 697 26.02 12.27 -26.92
CA SER A 697 27.03 13.32 -26.72
C SER A 697 26.75 14.54 -27.62
N VAL A 698 26.43 14.36 -28.90
CA VAL A 698 26.04 15.46 -29.81
C VAL A 698 24.77 16.17 -29.33
N ALA A 699 23.74 15.42 -28.92
CA ALA A 699 22.53 15.97 -28.32
C ALA A 699 22.83 16.69 -26.98
N GLY A 700 23.80 16.19 -26.21
CA GLY A 700 24.35 16.83 -25.02
C GLY A 700 24.95 18.20 -25.31
N VAL A 701 25.72 18.34 -26.39
CA VAL A 701 26.33 19.61 -26.81
C VAL A 701 25.27 20.63 -27.22
N LEU A 702 24.26 20.21 -27.99
CA LEU A 702 23.14 21.07 -28.38
C LEU A 702 22.37 21.60 -27.15
N LYS A 703 22.07 20.72 -26.18
CA LYS A 703 21.47 21.11 -24.90
C LYS A 703 22.36 22.08 -24.12
N LEU A 704 23.67 21.80 -24.07
CA LEU A 704 24.63 22.62 -23.35
C LEU A 704 24.74 24.03 -23.94
N TYR A 705 24.63 24.17 -25.27
CA TYR A 705 24.63 25.47 -25.93
C TYR A 705 23.46 26.35 -25.46
N PHE A 706 22.22 25.87 -25.63
CA PHE A 706 21.04 26.64 -25.24
C PHE A 706 20.92 26.88 -23.73
N ARG A 707 21.38 25.92 -22.90
CA ARG A 707 21.45 26.08 -21.45
C ARG A 707 22.48 27.13 -21.02
N GLY A 708 23.56 27.25 -21.77
CA GLY A 708 24.67 28.14 -21.46
C GLY A 708 24.42 29.59 -21.84
N LEU A 709 23.50 29.91 -22.75
CA LEU A 709 23.28 31.26 -23.26
C LEU A 709 23.10 32.30 -22.15
N GLU A 710 23.75 33.46 -22.31
CA GLU A 710 23.63 34.59 -21.37
C GLU A 710 22.17 35.07 -21.27
N ASN A 711 21.51 35.19 -22.44
CA ASN A 711 20.08 35.38 -22.55
C ASN A 711 19.44 34.10 -23.11
N PRO A 712 18.55 33.43 -22.37
CA PRO A 712 17.91 32.20 -22.83
C PRO A 712 17.07 32.44 -24.09
N LEU A 713 16.89 31.41 -24.91
CA LEU A 713 16.09 31.46 -26.14
C LEU A 713 14.64 31.92 -25.88
N PHE A 714 14.12 31.63 -24.69
CA PHE A 714 12.89 32.20 -24.16
C PHE A 714 13.25 33.23 -23.08
N PRO A 715 13.15 34.54 -23.36
CA PRO A 715 13.49 35.57 -22.40
C PRO A 715 12.65 35.47 -21.14
N LYS A 716 13.28 35.60 -19.97
CA LYS A 716 12.62 35.45 -18.66
C LYS A 716 11.53 36.50 -18.46
N GLU A 717 11.70 37.66 -19.08
CA GLU A 717 10.78 38.80 -19.04
C GLU A 717 9.43 38.46 -19.69
N ARG A 718 9.40 37.52 -20.64
CA ARG A 718 8.19 37.08 -21.36
C ARG A 718 7.58 35.81 -20.82
N PHE A 719 8.16 35.21 -19.78
CA PHE A 719 7.69 33.95 -19.23
C PHE A 719 6.24 34.04 -18.73
N LEU A 720 5.90 35.10 -17.99
CA LEU A 720 4.53 35.31 -17.51
C LEU A 720 3.52 35.51 -18.66
N ASP A 721 3.95 36.21 -19.72
CA ASP A 721 3.16 36.39 -20.94
C ASP A 721 2.84 35.02 -21.56
N PHE A 722 3.83 34.13 -21.70
CA PHE A 722 3.63 32.77 -22.22
C PHE A 722 2.72 31.92 -21.31
N ILE A 723 2.91 31.94 -20.00
CA ILE A 723 2.07 31.16 -19.07
C ILE A 723 0.61 31.63 -19.07
N SER A 724 0.36 32.92 -19.27
CA SER A 724 -0.99 33.46 -19.36
C SER A 724 -1.80 32.83 -20.51
N THR A 725 -1.13 32.44 -21.60
CA THR A 725 -1.79 31.80 -22.76
C THR A 725 -2.30 30.39 -22.45
N ILE A 726 -1.73 29.69 -21.45
CA ILE A 726 -2.18 28.34 -21.05
C ILE A 726 -3.58 28.40 -20.42
N LYS A 727 -3.95 29.53 -19.81
CA LYS A 727 -5.26 29.72 -19.16
C LYS A 727 -6.40 29.99 -20.15
N LEU A 728 -6.10 30.18 -21.44
CA LEU A 728 -7.11 30.41 -22.47
C LEU A 728 -7.68 29.08 -22.96
N GLU A 729 -9.00 28.94 -22.88
CA GLU A 729 -9.71 27.70 -23.27
C GLU A 729 -9.71 27.51 -24.80
N SER A 730 -9.83 28.60 -25.57
CA SER A 730 -9.90 28.57 -27.03
C SER A 730 -8.53 28.39 -27.68
N SER A 731 -8.39 27.35 -28.53
CA SER A 731 -7.16 27.08 -29.27
C SER A 731 -6.78 28.19 -30.25
N ALA A 732 -7.77 28.82 -30.89
CA ALA A 732 -7.53 29.92 -31.83
C ALA A 732 -7.01 31.18 -31.12
N GLU A 733 -7.57 31.48 -29.94
CA GLU A 733 -7.14 32.61 -29.11
C GLU A 733 -5.75 32.37 -28.52
N ARG A 734 -5.44 31.13 -28.11
CA ARG A 734 -4.09 30.74 -27.68
C ARG A 734 -3.05 30.99 -28.75
N VAL A 735 -3.31 30.54 -29.98
CA VAL A 735 -2.38 30.74 -31.11
C VAL A 735 -2.21 32.22 -31.42
N HIS A 736 -3.30 33.00 -31.41
CA HIS A 736 -3.24 34.44 -31.64
C HIS A 736 -2.41 35.17 -30.58
N HIS A 737 -2.63 34.88 -29.29
CA HIS A 737 -1.85 35.47 -28.20
C HIS A 737 -0.37 35.03 -28.22
N LEU A 738 -0.09 33.76 -28.53
CA LEU A 738 1.29 33.29 -28.71
C LEU A 738 2.00 34.00 -29.86
N GLN A 739 1.32 34.23 -30.98
CA GLN A 739 1.87 35.00 -32.11
C GLN A 739 2.18 36.44 -31.69
N GLN A 740 1.29 37.10 -30.95
CA GLN A 740 1.53 38.45 -30.43
C GLN A 740 2.79 38.51 -29.57
N ILE A 741 3.01 37.52 -28.69
CA ILE A 741 4.20 37.47 -27.84
C ILE A 741 5.46 37.21 -28.68
N ILE A 742 5.43 36.23 -29.59
CA ILE A 742 6.59 35.84 -30.40
C ILE A 742 7.06 37.00 -31.31
N VAL A 743 6.15 37.79 -31.86
CA VAL A 743 6.50 38.94 -32.72
C VAL A 743 7.27 40.03 -31.95
N THR A 744 7.13 40.09 -30.62
CA THR A 744 7.91 41.03 -29.79
C THR A 744 9.35 40.58 -29.52
N LEU A 745 9.73 39.35 -29.91
CA LEU A 745 11.09 38.84 -29.71
C LEU A 745 12.05 39.37 -30.78
N PRO A 746 13.35 39.51 -30.45
CA PRO A 746 14.39 39.83 -31.44
C PRO A 746 14.34 38.89 -32.65
N ARG A 747 14.48 39.46 -33.86
CA ARG A 747 14.44 38.70 -35.14
C ARG A 747 15.40 37.52 -35.15
N THR A 748 16.58 37.70 -34.57
CA THR A 748 17.62 36.67 -34.42
C THR A 748 17.13 35.47 -33.62
N ILE A 749 16.44 35.71 -32.50
CA ILE A 749 15.85 34.66 -31.65
C ILE A 749 14.75 33.92 -32.42
N ILE A 750 13.88 34.64 -33.13
CA ILE A 750 12.80 34.04 -33.93
C ILE A 750 13.36 33.10 -35.01
N ILE A 751 14.45 33.47 -35.69
CA ILE A 751 15.07 32.62 -36.72
C ILE A 751 15.60 31.32 -36.10
N VAL A 752 16.33 31.40 -34.99
CA VAL A 752 16.86 30.21 -34.29
C VAL A 752 15.74 29.34 -33.73
N MET A 753 14.69 29.94 -33.15
CA MET A 753 13.50 29.22 -32.67
C MET A 753 12.79 28.48 -33.81
N ARG A 754 12.61 29.11 -34.97
CA ARG A 754 12.00 28.47 -36.14
C ARG A 754 12.81 27.27 -36.60
N TYR A 755 14.14 27.40 -36.65
CA TYR A 755 15.02 26.31 -37.04
C TYR A 755 14.94 25.13 -36.04
N LEU A 756 15.01 25.43 -34.74
CA LEU A 756 14.92 24.44 -33.67
C LEU A 756 13.56 23.73 -33.65
N PHE A 757 12.45 24.46 -33.77
CA PHE A 757 11.11 23.87 -33.73
C PHE A 757 10.78 23.07 -35.00
N ALA A 758 11.29 23.48 -36.16
CA ALA A 758 11.17 22.67 -37.38
C ALA A 758 11.84 21.30 -37.19
N PHE A 759 13.02 21.28 -36.57
CA PHE A 759 13.69 20.03 -36.18
C PHE A 759 12.90 19.25 -35.13
N LEU A 760 12.47 19.88 -34.03
CA LEU A 760 11.77 19.18 -32.95
C LEU A 760 10.43 18.57 -33.42
N ASN A 761 9.75 19.20 -34.37
CA ASN A 761 8.53 18.68 -34.99
C ASN A 761 8.79 17.44 -35.88
N GLN A 762 10.01 17.25 -36.39
CA GLN A 762 10.41 16.05 -37.13
C GLN A 762 10.79 14.89 -36.18
N THR A 763 11.21 15.21 -34.95
CA THR A 763 11.61 14.23 -33.92
C THR A 763 10.46 13.74 -33.03
N GLN A 764 9.23 14.20 -33.26
CA GLN A 764 8.07 13.96 -32.39
C GLN A 764 7.22 12.76 -32.82
#